data_AF-A0A7C1D604-F1
#
_entry.id   AF-A0A7C1D604-F1
#
_cell.length_a   1.000
_cell.length_b   1.000
_cell.length_c   1.000
_cell.angle_alpha   90.00
_cell.angle_beta   90.00
_cell.angle_gamma   90.00
#
_symmetry.space_group_name_H-M   'P 1'
#
loop_
_entity.id
_entity.type
_entity.pdbx_description
1 polymer ?
#
loop_
_entity_poly.entity_id
_entity_poly.type
_entity_poly.pdbx_seq_one_letter_code
_entity_poly.pdbx_strand_id
1 'polypeptide(L)'
;MLQPHAGRKRAIWFNCRMWRGSCGECYHFGKRTIEVIIMKYLSLEKTKEKIAIITIDCPDGKVNKVSSGFLDEVATVMSDIKRSNDIIGLVIMSAKEDNFVVGAAIDEIENMRNSQEAVTYISKGHAILNELENMKIPVVACIHGNCLGGGLELALVCNYRLAVDAPQTVLGFPEVQLGLLPAAGGTQRLPALIGLTEALPMMLAARTLRAKQAKRAGLVDELIPPYGLKETGIKKALQLVKKGIPARKRNRSFMNFLLESNPVGRSIVFSRARKMITSQTYGCYPAPYAIIDAVEYGFKNGMAAGLKKEIELFGSLVMSPQSQSLRNLFFKMGALKKNPQKNLARRVGKLAVVGTGFMGQGIAAVSTSVCDTILMKDVSLDAAASGMKEIWKGLDKRSKSGAIVPFDRDMQYNKLVPCDNYSLFRNTDLVVEAVFEELSLKRRILADVEEATDERTIFASNTSAIPIKNIAQGCQRPQNVIGMHYFSPVPRMPLLEIITTDQTAPWVTATAVDMGIAQGKTCIVVKDGPGFYTTRILAPLLNETVLLLEEGAVPNDIDRAMRQFGFPVGPAALIDEVGIDVGAHVYEQLGPMFLERGITASESLGRLLAQGYKGKKNKKGIYRYDLKKKKGQKLPDEAVYAILGGRPRRKFEADLIRHRISLMMINEALTCLQEGIISCPRDGDIGAVFGLGFPPFQGGPFSYIDRVGPAKILALMEDMEKQQGQRFRPAQILKDTVKTGKKISAEK
;
A
#
# COMPACT_ATOMS: atom_id res chain seq x y z
N MET A 1 23.73 -0.77 -64.36
CA MET A 1 25.08 -1.08 -63.82
C MET A 1 24.93 -1.28 -62.32
N LEU A 2 25.44 -2.31 -61.64
CA LEU A 2 26.09 -3.57 -62.06
C LEU A 2 25.80 -4.63 -60.96
N GLN A 3 25.40 -5.84 -61.37
CA GLN A 3 25.66 -7.08 -60.62
C GLN A 3 27.10 -7.55 -60.99
N PRO A 4 27.81 -8.39 -60.20
CA PRO A 4 27.39 -9.76 -59.83
C PRO A 4 27.70 -10.08 -58.33
N HIS A 5 27.77 -11.30 -57.80
CA HIS A 5 27.80 -12.66 -58.38
C HIS A 5 27.17 -13.71 -57.43
N ALA A 6 27.44 -15.01 -57.67
CA ALA A 6 26.87 -16.15 -56.92
C ALA A 6 27.95 -17.16 -56.46
N GLY A 7 27.61 -17.99 -55.46
CA GLY A 7 28.49 -19.08 -54.99
C GLY A 7 27.73 -20.26 -54.37
N ARG A 8 27.42 -21.29 -55.17
CA ARG A 8 26.85 -22.57 -54.69
C ARG A 8 27.90 -23.40 -53.94
N LYS A 9 27.58 -23.98 -52.76
CA LYS A 9 28.13 -25.29 -52.33
C LYS A 9 27.10 -26.16 -51.59
N ARG A 10 26.66 -27.20 -52.34
CA ARG A 10 26.21 -28.56 -51.95
C ARG A 10 25.61 -28.80 -50.56
N ALA A 11 24.37 -29.29 -50.55
CA ALA A 11 23.78 -30.01 -49.43
C ALA A 11 24.54 -31.32 -49.14
N ILE A 12 24.64 -31.67 -47.85
CA ILE A 12 24.93 -33.02 -47.38
C ILE A 12 23.80 -33.38 -46.41
N TRP A 13 22.93 -34.30 -46.84
CA TRP A 13 21.85 -34.84 -46.01
C TRP A 13 22.39 -35.96 -45.11
N PHE A 14 22.17 -35.87 -43.80
CA PHE A 14 22.23 -37.04 -42.92
C PHE A 14 21.12 -36.99 -41.85
N ASN A 15 20.14 -37.87 -42.05
CA ASN A 15 19.12 -38.37 -41.11
C ASN A 15 18.77 -37.53 -39.87
N CYS A 16 17.79 -36.64 -40.01
CA CYS A 16 16.95 -36.21 -38.90
C CYS A 16 15.90 -37.31 -38.60
N ARG A 17 15.94 -37.94 -37.41
CA ARG A 17 14.80 -38.71 -36.91
C ARG A 17 13.76 -37.73 -36.37
N MET A 18 12.64 -37.58 -37.08
CA MET A 18 11.49 -36.82 -36.59
C MET A 18 11.01 -37.37 -35.23
N TRP A 19 11.03 -36.52 -34.22
CA TRP A 19 10.15 -36.63 -33.06
C TRP A 19 9.01 -35.64 -33.23
N ARG A 20 7.76 -36.10 -33.05
CA ARG A 20 6.57 -35.24 -33.13
C ARG A 20 6.38 -34.54 -31.78
N GLY A 21 6.18 -33.22 -31.79
CA GLY A 21 5.39 -32.57 -30.73
C GLY A 21 6.02 -31.52 -29.83
N SER A 22 7.05 -30.77 -30.25
CA SER A 22 7.33 -29.41 -29.72
C SER A 22 8.37 -28.70 -30.59
N CYS A 23 8.23 -27.39 -30.79
CA CYS A 23 9.15 -26.61 -31.62
C CYS A 23 10.28 -26.04 -30.76
N GLY A 24 11.44 -26.72 -30.72
CA GLY A 24 12.64 -26.26 -30.00
C GLY A 24 13.66 -25.63 -30.97
N GLU A 25 14.02 -24.36 -30.74
CA GLU A 25 15.04 -23.67 -31.54
C GLU A 25 16.45 -23.93 -30.97
N CYS A 26 17.26 -24.73 -31.68
CA CYS A 26 18.63 -25.06 -31.29
C CYS A 26 19.65 -23.98 -31.73
N TYR A 27 19.81 -22.91 -30.95
CA TYR A 27 20.81 -21.87 -31.22
C TYR A 27 22.26 -22.38 -31.10
N HIS A 28 23.06 -22.18 -32.14
CA HIS A 28 24.47 -22.61 -32.20
C HIS A 28 25.45 -21.44 -32.06
N PHE A 29 25.91 -21.17 -30.84
CA PHE A 29 27.08 -20.32 -30.59
C PHE A 29 28.33 -21.17 -30.27
N GLY A 30 29.30 -21.19 -31.19
CA GLY A 30 30.71 -21.58 -30.98
C GLY A 30 31.01 -22.84 -30.14
N LYS A 31 31.01 -24.04 -30.76
CA LYS A 31 31.52 -25.32 -30.20
C LYS A 31 30.98 -25.70 -28.79
N ARG A 32 29.82 -25.20 -28.39
CA ARG A 32 29.14 -25.56 -27.13
C ARG A 32 27.64 -25.68 -27.36
N THR A 33 27.16 -26.87 -27.69
CA THR A 33 25.72 -27.15 -27.73
C THR A 33 25.17 -27.04 -26.31
N ILE A 34 24.27 -26.10 -26.08
CA ILE A 34 23.46 -25.96 -24.87
C ILE A 34 22.02 -26.20 -25.31
N GLU A 35 21.32 -27.09 -24.61
CA GLU A 35 19.93 -27.40 -24.91
C GLU A 35 19.05 -26.45 -24.10
N VAL A 36 18.30 -25.59 -24.79
CA VAL A 36 17.41 -24.58 -24.18
C VAL A 36 16.02 -24.75 -24.76
N ILE A 37 15.03 -24.96 -23.90
CA ILE A 37 13.62 -24.97 -24.25
C ILE A 37 13.05 -23.63 -23.77
N ILE A 38 12.52 -22.83 -24.70
CA ILE A 38 11.87 -21.55 -24.39
C ILE A 38 10.35 -21.76 -24.43
N MET A 39 9.67 -21.37 -23.37
CA MET A 39 8.21 -21.36 -23.25
C MET A 39 7.72 -19.92 -23.04
N LYS A 40 6.42 -19.70 -22.82
CA LYS A 40 5.86 -18.35 -22.74
C LYS A 40 6.27 -17.62 -21.46
N TYR A 41 6.31 -18.30 -20.32
CA TYR A 41 6.53 -17.73 -18.99
C TYR A 41 7.87 -18.15 -18.35
N LEU A 42 8.60 -19.08 -18.96
CA LEU A 42 9.87 -19.60 -18.46
C LEU A 42 10.73 -20.19 -19.57
N SER A 43 12.02 -20.40 -19.29
CA SER A 43 12.92 -21.22 -20.09
C SER A 43 13.61 -22.28 -19.24
N LEU A 44 13.87 -23.44 -19.84
CA LEU A 44 14.65 -24.54 -19.27
C LEU A 44 15.98 -24.65 -20.01
N GLU A 45 17.09 -24.46 -19.32
CA GLU A 45 18.45 -24.67 -19.82
C GLU A 45 19.09 -25.90 -19.15
N LYS A 46 19.71 -26.78 -19.93
CA LYS A 46 20.52 -27.89 -19.40
C LYS A 46 22.01 -27.59 -19.56
N THR A 47 22.72 -27.49 -18.43
CA THR A 47 24.17 -27.25 -18.44
C THR A 47 24.97 -28.52 -18.72
N LYS A 48 26.26 -28.36 -19.07
CA LYS A 48 27.19 -29.48 -19.30
C LYS A 48 27.41 -30.32 -18.05
N GLU A 49 27.31 -29.69 -16.89
CA GLU A 49 27.45 -30.29 -15.56
C GLU A 49 26.16 -30.99 -15.10
N LYS A 50 25.21 -31.27 -16.01
CA LYS A 50 23.94 -31.96 -15.75
C LYS A 50 23.01 -31.22 -14.77
N ILE A 51 23.18 -29.91 -14.63
CA ILE A 51 22.27 -29.05 -13.86
C ILE A 51 21.21 -28.48 -14.81
N ALA A 52 19.94 -28.60 -14.42
CA ALA A 52 18.84 -27.90 -15.07
C ALA A 52 18.67 -26.51 -14.45
N ILE A 53 18.34 -25.51 -15.27
CA ILE A 53 18.08 -24.14 -14.83
C ILE A 53 16.72 -23.71 -15.38
N ILE A 54 15.77 -23.48 -14.49
CA ILE A 54 14.51 -22.81 -14.80
C ILE A 54 14.73 -21.31 -14.60
N THR A 55 14.60 -20.54 -15.67
CA THR A 55 14.56 -19.08 -15.61
C THR A 55 13.13 -18.62 -15.84
N ILE A 56 12.53 -17.98 -14.85
CA ILE A 56 11.16 -17.46 -14.91
C ILE A 56 11.17 -16.07 -15.55
N ASP A 57 10.37 -15.89 -16.60
CA ASP A 57 10.21 -14.63 -17.31
C ASP A 57 8.77 -14.51 -17.84
N CYS A 58 7.86 -13.96 -17.02
CA CYS A 58 6.48 -13.75 -17.48
C CYS A 58 6.45 -12.63 -18.53
N PRO A 59 5.81 -12.82 -19.70
CA PRO A 59 5.76 -11.80 -20.74
C PRO A 59 4.78 -10.70 -20.34
N ASP A 60 4.79 -9.60 -21.09
CA ASP A 60 3.85 -8.48 -20.97
C ASP A 60 3.84 -7.76 -19.60
N GLY A 61 4.80 -8.09 -18.72
CA GLY A 61 4.87 -7.59 -17.35
C GLY A 61 6.29 -7.28 -16.88
N LYS A 62 6.42 -6.25 -16.04
CA LYS A 62 7.66 -5.94 -15.30
C LYS A 62 7.98 -6.97 -14.20
N VAL A 63 6.99 -7.78 -13.80
CA VAL A 63 7.08 -8.69 -12.66
C VAL A 63 6.60 -10.09 -13.02
N ASN A 64 7.24 -11.09 -12.44
CA ASN A 64 6.84 -12.48 -12.54
C ASN A 64 5.67 -12.77 -11.58
N LYS A 65 4.60 -13.38 -12.10
CA LYS A 65 3.38 -13.74 -11.35
C LYS A 65 3.08 -15.23 -11.54
N VAL A 66 2.48 -15.86 -10.52
CA VAL A 66 1.91 -17.20 -10.63
C VAL A 66 0.53 -17.08 -11.28
N SER A 67 0.46 -17.26 -12.60
CA SER A 67 -0.77 -17.38 -13.39
C SER A 67 -1.14 -18.86 -13.62
N SER A 68 -2.39 -19.14 -14.00
CA SER A 68 -2.82 -20.50 -14.33
C SER A 68 -1.97 -21.12 -15.45
N GLY A 69 -1.63 -20.31 -16.46
CA GLY A 69 -0.77 -20.70 -17.59
C GLY A 69 0.70 -20.88 -17.19
N PHE A 70 1.24 -20.08 -16.27
CA PHE A 70 2.58 -20.33 -15.71
C PHE A 70 2.60 -21.68 -14.97
N LEU A 71 1.55 -22.02 -14.23
CA LEU A 71 1.44 -23.33 -13.57
C LEU A 71 1.37 -24.49 -14.58
N ASP A 72 0.79 -24.32 -15.77
CA ASP A 72 0.84 -25.35 -16.83
C ASP A 72 2.26 -25.57 -17.34
N GLU A 73 2.99 -24.51 -17.66
CA GLU A 73 4.36 -24.63 -18.17
C GLU A 73 5.32 -25.22 -17.13
N VAL A 74 5.17 -24.85 -15.85
CA VAL A 74 5.92 -25.49 -14.77
C VAL A 74 5.58 -26.99 -14.69
N ALA A 75 4.32 -27.40 -14.79
CA ALA A 75 3.95 -28.82 -14.76
C ALA A 75 4.55 -29.61 -15.95
N THR A 76 4.63 -29.02 -17.14
CA THR A 76 5.31 -29.61 -18.30
C THR A 76 6.81 -29.76 -18.04
N VAL A 77 7.50 -28.68 -17.66
CA VAL A 77 8.96 -28.72 -17.39
C VAL A 77 9.32 -29.69 -16.26
N MET A 78 8.49 -29.75 -15.20
CA MET A 78 8.70 -30.70 -14.10
C MET A 78 8.56 -32.16 -14.57
N SER A 79 7.63 -32.43 -15.50
CA SER A 79 7.48 -33.75 -16.14
C SER A 79 8.69 -34.12 -17.00
N ASP A 80 9.26 -33.18 -17.74
CA ASP A 80 10.45 -33.40 -18.56
C ASP A 80 11.70 -33.61 -17.71
N ILE A 81 11.88 -32.83 -16.64
CA ILE A 81 12.96 -33.03 -15.65
C ILE A 81 12.88 -34.43 -15.04
N LYS A 82 11.68 -34.88 -14.63
CA LYS A 82 11.45 -36.23 -14.09
C LYS A 82 11.78 -37.36 -15.07
N ARG A 83 11.56 -37.16 -16.37
CA ARG A 83 11.86 -38.13 -17.43
C ARG A 83 13.35 -38.18 -17.77
N SER A 84 14.11 -37.15 -17.42
CA SER A 84 15.53 -37.05 -17.73
C SER A 84 16.42 -37.72 -16.66
N ASN A 85 16.96 -38.89 -16.98
CA ASN A 85 18.00 -39.55 -16.17
C ASN A 85 19.33 -38.77 -16.12
N ASP A 86 19.45 -37.69 -16.90
CA ASP A 86 20.66 -36.88 -17.08
C ASP A 86 20.64 -35.55 -16.31
N ILE A 87 19.62 -35.28 -15.48
CA ILE A 87 19.59 -34.09 -14.64
C ILE A 87 19.88 -34.51 -13.20
N ILE A 88 20.94 -33.94 -12.61
CA ILE A 88 21.41 -34.28 -11.25
C ILE A 88 21.08 -33.19 -10.21
N GLY A 89 20.64 -32.01 -10.65
CA GLY A 89 20.29 -30.88 -9.80
C GLY A 89 19.51 -29.82 -10.57
N LEU A 90 18.78 -28.98 -9.85
CA LEU A 90 17.91 -27.95 -10.40
C LEU A 90 18.22 -26.58 -9.77
N VAL A 91 18.29 -25.54 -10.59
CA VAL A 91 18.36 -24.13 -10.19
C VAL A 91 17.09 -23.44 -10.66
N ILE A 92 16.49 -22.61 -9.81
CA ILE A 92 15.35 -21.76 -10.15
C ILE A 92 15.77 -20.30 -9.97
N MET A 93 15.66 -19.49 -11.02
CA MET A 93 15.98 -18.06 -11.02
C MET A 93 14.94 -17.26 -11.83
N SER A 94 15.09 -15.95 -11.87
CA SER A 94 14.24 -15.02 -12.64
C SER A 94 15.09 -14.26 -13.66
N ALA A 95 14.50 -13.91 -14.81
CA ALA A 95 15.10 -13.00 -15.79
C ALA A 95 14.83 -11.51 -15.49
N LYS A 96 13.84 -11.17 -14.67
CA LYS A 96 13.51 -9.77 -14.33
C LYS A 96 14.61 -9.15 -13.47
N GLU A 97 14.89 -7.86 -13.63
CA GLU A 97 16.00 -7.20 -12.94
C GLU A 97 15.79 -7.04 -11.42
N ASP A 98 14.55 -6.79 -10.98
CA ASP A 98 14.22 -6.34 -9.61
C ASP A 98 13.25 -7.27 -8.85
N ASN A 99 12.94 -8.44 -9.41
CA ASN A 99 12.04 -9.41 -8.78
C ASN A 99 12.30 -10.86 -9.17
N PHE A 100 12.04 -11.76 -8.23
CA PHE A 100 12.05 -13.20 -8.42
C PHE A 100 10.67 -13.65 -8.93
N VAL A 101 9.67 -13.59 -8.05
CA VAL A 101 8.23 -13.81 -8.29
C VAL A 101 7.48 -13.03 -7.21
N VAL A 102 6.45 -12.26 -7.59
CA VAL A 102 5.78 -11.30 -6.68
C VAL A 102 4.43 -11.75 -6.11
N GLY A 103 3.99 -12.97 -6.43
CA GLY A 103 2.76 -13.57 -5.92
C GLY A 103 1.86 -14.12 -7.02
N ALA A 104 0.60 -14.37 -6.70
CA ALA A 104 -0.41 -14.86 -7.65
C ALA A 104 -0.84 -13.80 -8.67
N ALA A 105 -1.40 -14.25 -9.80
CA ALA A 105 -2.15 -13.41 -10.71
C ALA A 105 -3.48 -12.98 -10.06
N ILE A 106 -3.45 -11.88 -9.31
CA ILE A 106 -4.63 -11.32 -8.63
C ILE A 106 -5.75 -11.02 -9.64
N ASP A 107 -5.39 -10.74 -10.89
CA ASP A 107 -6.29 -10.54 -12.02
C ASP A 107 -7.06 -11.81 -12.42
N GLU A 108 -6.46 -13.00 -12.30
CA GLU A 108 -7.21 -14.26 -12.45
C GLU A 108 -8.11 -14.50 -11.22
N ILE A 109 -7.61 -14.24 -10.01
CA ILE A 109 -8.36 -14.43 -8.75
C ILE A 109 -9.61 -13.55 -8.68
N GLU A 110 -9.55 -12.31 -9.18
CA GLU A 110 -10.70 -11.39 -9.19
C GLU A 110 -11.79 -11.83 -10.17
N ASN A 111 -11.44 -12.59 -11.21
CA ASN A 111 -12.39 -13.14 -12.18
C ASN A 111 -13.03 -14.46 -11.74
N MET A 112 -12.60 -15.05 -10.61
CA MET A 112 -13.17 -16.30 -10.07
C MET A 112 -14.59 -16.07 -9.54
N ARG A 113 -15.54 -16.88 -10.02
CA ARG A 113 -16.98 -16.72 -9.78
C ARG A 113 -17.51 -17.53 -8.61
N ASN A 114 -16.77 -18.55 -8.18
CA ASN A 114 -17.13 -19.47 -7.11
C ASN A 114 -15.87 -20.00 -6.39
N SER A 115 -16.06 -20.57 -5.20
CA SER A 115 -14.97 -21.13 -4.40
C SER A 115 -14.28 -22.33 -5.05
N GLN A 116 -14.97 -23.08 -5.94
CA GLN A 116 -14.40 -24.25 -6.59
C GLN A 116 -13.33 -23.87 -7.62
N GLU A 117 -13.49 -22.78 -8.36
CA GLU A 117 -12.46 -22.23 -9.24
C GLU A 117 -11.17 -21.87 -8.45
N ALA A 118 -11.33 -21.20 -7.31
CA ALA A 118 -10.22 -20.86 -6.42
C ALA A 118 -9.53 -22.10 -5.83
N VAL A 119 -10.31 -23.10 -5.41
CA VAL A 119 -9.79 -24.40 -4.92
C VAL A 119 -9.04 -25.16 -6.02
N THR A 120 -9.55 -25.20 -7.25
CA THR A 120 -8.89 -25.86 -8.39
C THR A 120 -7.56 -25.18 -8.75
N TYR A 121 -7.57 -23.85 -8.89
CA TYR A 121 -6.37 -23.05 -9.15
C TYR A 121 -5.28 -23.33 -8.12
N ILE A 122 -5.62 -23.27 -6.82
CA ILE A 122 -4.61 -23.40 -5.78
C ILE A 122 -4.17 -24.86 -5.55
N SER A 123 -5.06 -25.83 -5.76
CA SER A 123 -4.72 -27.26 -5.69
C SER A 123 -3.68 -27.66 -6.75
N LYS A 124 -3.73 -27.05 -7.94
CA LYS A 124 -2.71 -27.20 -8.99
C LYS A 124 -1.35 -26.68 -8.50
N GLY A 125 -1.33 -25.49 -7.88
CA GLY A 125 -0.13 -24.93 -7.24
C GLY A 125 0.44 -25.86 -6.16
N HIS A 126 -0.39 -26.40 -5.27
CA HIS A 126 0.04 -27.39 -4.28
C HIS A 126 0.64 -28.65 -4.91
N ALA A 127 0.02 -29.20 -5.95
CA ALA A 127 0.52 -30.41 -6.62
C ALA A 127 1.95 -30.19 -7.16
N ILE A 128 2.17 -29.06 -7.85
CA ILE A 128 3.48 -28.66 -8.39
C ILE A 128 4.52 -28.44 -7.29
N LEU A 129 4.16 -27.74 -6.21
CA LEU A 129 5.10 -27.47 -5.11
C LEU A 129 5.42 -28.73 -4.29
N ASN A 130 4.44 -29.60 -4.04
CA ASN A 130 4.66 -30.90 -3.41
C ASN A 130 5.54 -31.80 -4.29
N GLU A 131 5.38 -31.75 -5.60
CA GLU A 131 6.22 -32.46 -6.55
C GLU A 131 7.68 -31.98 -6.52
N LEU A 132 7.89 -30.65 -6.50
CA LEU A 132 9.20 -30.03 -6.39
C LEU A 132 9.90 -30.34 -5.07
N GLU A 133 9.15 -30.35 -3.95
CA GLU A 133 9.66 -30.69 -2.61
C GLU A 133 10.11 -32.16 -2.51
N ASN A 134 9.49 -33.07 -3.28
CA ASN A 134 9.78 -34.51 -3.29
C ASN A 134 10.78 -34.94 -4.39
N MET A 135 11.42 -33.99 -5.08
CA MET A 135 12.47 -34.33 -6.05
C MET A 135 13.68 -35.01 -5.39
N LYS A 136 14.22 -36.04 -6.06
CA LYS A 136 15.44 -36.75 -5.62
C LYS A 136 16.73 -36.00 -5.91
N ILE A 137 16.65 -34.90 -6.66
CA ILE A 137 17.76 -34.03 -7.04
C ILE A 137 17.74 -32.74 -6.21
N PRO A 138 18.88 -32.13 -5.85
CA PRO A 138 18.89 -30.87 -5.10
C PRO A 138 18.34 -29.70 -5.91
N VAL A 139 17.39 -28.98 -5.34
CA VAL A 139 16.76 -27.76 -5.88
C VAL A 139 17.29 -26.51 -5.17
N VAL A 140 17.79 -25.55 -5.93
CA VAL A 140 18.35 -24.27 -5.44
C VAL A 140 17.53 -23.09 -5.97
N ALA A 141 16.86 -22.36 -5.08
CA ALA A 141 16.28 -21.05 -5.41
C ALA A 141 17.37 -19.97 -5.38
N CYS A 142 17.47 -19.21 -6.46
CA CYS A 142 18.36 -18.07 -6.63
C CYS A 142 17.52 -16.79 -6.64
N ILE A 143 17.44 -16.14 -5.48
CA ILE A 143 16.51 -15.05 -5.20
C ILE A 143 17.21 -13.69 -5.32
N HIS A 144 16.67 -12.82 -6.16
CA HIS A 144 17.00 -11.40 -6.19
C HIS A 144 15.72 -10.58 -6.24
N GLY A 145 15.76 -9.39 -5.65
CA GLY A 145 14.59 -8.51 -5.66
C GLY A 145 13.41 -9.05 -4.85
N ASN A 146 12.20 -8.67 -5.25
CA ASN A 146 10.97 -9.08 -4.58
C ASN A 146 10.68 -10.59 -4.76
N CYS A 147 10.59 -11.31 -3.65
CA CYS A 147 10.18 -12.71 -3.55
C CYS A 147 8.99 -12.80 -2.59
N LEU A 148 7.79 -12.60 -3.13
CA LEU A 148 6.58 -12.35 -2.36
C LEU A 148 5.51 -13.40 -2.68
N GLY A 149 4.70 -13.73 -1.67
CA GLY A 149 3.54 -14.60 -1.83
C GLY A 149 3.91 -15.98 -2.36
N GLY A 150 3.21 -16.45 -3.40
CA GLY A 150 3.54 -17.68 -4.13
C GLY A 150 5.01 -17.79 -4.60
N GLY A 151 5.71 -16.66 -4.80
CA GLY A 151 7.15 -16.65 -5.06
C GLY A 151 8.00 -17.08 -3.87
N LEU A 152 7.56 -16.76 -2.65
CA LEU A 152 8.15 -17.26 -1.41
C LEU A 152 7.75 -18.72 -1.15
N GLU A 153 6.54 -19.14 -1.52
CA GLU A 153 6.10 -20.54 -1.42
C GLU A 153 6.92 -21.47 -2.32
N LEU A 154 7.24 -21.02 -3.54
CA LEU A 154 8.19 -21.66 -4.44
C LEU A 154 9.61 -21.76 -3.84
N ALA A 155 10.10 -20.69 -3.20
CA ALA A 155 11.40 -20.72 -2.54
C ALA A 155 11.43 -21.64 -1.29
N LEU A 156 10.31 -21.78 -0.58
CA LEU A 156 10.21 -22.58 0.64
C LEU A 156 10.38 -24.08 0.40
N VAL A 157 9.87 -24.61 -0.73
CA VAL A 157 10.05 -26.03 -1.12
C VAL A 157 11.45 -26.37 -1.62
N CYS A 158 12.23 -25.38 -2.06
CA CYS A 158 13.59 -25.61 -2.53
C CYS A 158 14.50 -26.11 -1.39
N ASN A 159 15.42 -27.02 -1.70
CA ASN A 159 16.36 -27.55 -0.70
C ASN A 159 17.37 -26.49 -0.23
N TYR A 160 17.65 -25.48 -1.05
CA TYR A 160 18.53 -24.37 -0.70
C TYR A 160 18.04 -23.03 -1.26
N ARG A 161 18.19 -21.94 -0.50
CA ARG A 161 17.87 -20.55 -0.90
C ARG A 161 19.10 -19.66 -0.84
N LEU A 162 19.61 -19.29 -2.02
CA LEU A 162 20.54 -18.17 -2.20
C LEU A 162 19.74 -16.88 -2.32
N ALA A 163 20.19 -15.80 -1.68
CA ALA A 163 19.63 -14.47 -1.92
C ALA A 163 20.71 -13.40 -2.14
N VAL A 164 20.45 -12.50 -3.09
CA VAL A 164 21.30 -11.33 -3.36
C VAL A 164 21.21 -10.34 -2.20
N ASP A 165 22.35 -9.95 -1.63
CA ASP A 165 22.44 -8.98 -0.53
C ASP A 165 22.30 -7.53 -1.04
N ALA A 166 21.07 -7.15 -1.39
CA ALA A 166 20.76 -5.80 -1.89
C ALA A 166 19.43 -5.26 -1.32
N PRO A 167 19.22 -3.93 -1.27
CA PRO A 167 18.01 -3.33 -0.68
C PRO A 167 16.70 -3.72 -1.38
N GLN A 168 16.72 -4.09 -2.65
CA GLN A 168 15.55 -4.59 -3.38
C GLN A 168 15.18 -6.03 -3.00
N THR A 169 16.11 -6.82 -2.41
CA THR A 169 15.85 -8.21 -2.07
C THR A 169 15.02 -8.33 -0.79
N VAL A 170 13.71 -8.59 -0.98
CA VAL A 170 12.68 -8.53 0.06
C VAL A 170 11.79 -9.78 -0.03
N LEU A 171 11.62 -10.47 1.09
CA LEU A 171 10.85 -11.71 1.20
C LEU A 171 9.65 -11.53 2.14
N GLY A 172 8.45 -11.99 1.77
CA GLY A 172 7.28 -11.93 2.65
C GLY A 172 5.94 -12.32 2.02
N PHE A 173 4.87 -12.20 2.81
CA PHE A 173 3.52 -12.65 2.48
C PHE A 173 2.52 -11.47 2.50
N PRO A 174 2.22 -10.84 1.34
CA PRO A 174 1.30 -9.71 1.26
C PRO A 174 -0.19 -10.11 1.26
N GLU A 175 -0.53 -11.39 1.20
CA GLU A 175 -1.89 -11.92 0.96
C GLU A 175 -2.95 -11.35 1.91
N VAL A 176 -2.58 -11.14 3.18
CA VAL A 176 -3.50 -10.59 4.19
C VAL A 176 -3.97 -9.17 3.87
N GLN A 177 -3.19 -8.40 3.09
CA GLN A 177 -3.57 -7.06 2.60
C GLN A 177 -4.67 -7.13 1.54
N LEU A 178 -4.82 -8.28 0.86
CA LEU A 178 -5.87 -8.58 -0.11
C LEU A 178 -7.05 -9.33 0.53
N GLY A 179 -7.05 -9.51 1.86
CA GLY A 179 -8.04 -10.35 2.55
C GLY A 179 -7.91 -11.84 2.24
N LEU A 180 -6.70 -12.28 1.88
CA LEU A 180 -6.37 -13.67 1.56
C LEU A 180 -5.35 -14.24 2.58
N LEU A 181 -4.99 -15.51 2.41
CA LEU A 181 -3.92 -16.18 3.14
C LEU A 181 -2.87 -16.75 2.15
N PRO A 182 -1.61 -16.96 2.57
CA PRO A 182 -0.64 -17.74 1.79
C PRO A 182 -1.20 -19.14 1.57
N ALA A 183 -1.32 -19.57 0.30
CA ALA A 183 -2.26 -20.62 -0.05
C ALA A 183 -1.65 -21.80 -0.81
N ALA A 184 -0.33 -21.81 -1.06
CA ALA A 184 0.39 -22.91 -1.69
C ALA A 184 1.39 -23.57 -0.69
N GLY A 185 0.98 -23.66 0.57
CA GLY A 185 1.71 -24.24 1.70
C GLY A 185 2.47 -23.23 2.56
N GLY A 186 2.36 -21.93 2.33
CA GLY A 186 3.01 -20.89 3.11
C GLY A 186 2.65 -20.94 4.61
N THR A 187 1.39 -21.23 4.95
CA THR A 187 0.97 -21.37 6.37
C THR A 187 1.58 -22.59 7.06
N GLN A 188 2.11 -23.55 6.31
CA GLN A 188 2.67 -24.79 6.84
C GLN A 188 4.21 -24.77 6.82
N ARG A 189 4.78 -24.41 5.66
CA ARG A 189 6.23 -24.45 5.40
C ARG A 189 6.98 -23.32 6.11
N LEU A 190 6.45 -22.09 6.14
CA LEU A 190 7.15 -20.98 6.79
C LEU A 190 7.25 -21.19 8.33
N PRO A 191 6.18 -21.52 9.07
CA PRO A 191 6.30 -21.81 10.50
C PRO A 191 7.16 -23.04 10.83
N ALA A 192 7.16 -24.06 9.97
CA ALA A 192 8.07 -25.21 10.13
C ALA A 192 9.54 -24.78 10.01
N LEU A 193 9.86 -23.92 9.03
CA LEU A 193 11.21 -23.44 8.75
C LEU A 193 11.74 -22.47 9.83
N ILE A 194 11.04 -21.36 10.09
CA ILE A 194 11.54 -20.25 10.92
C ILE A 194 10.88 -20.13 12.30
N GLY A 195 9.82 -20.91 12.55
CA GLY A 195 9.06 -20.89 13.80
C GLY A 195 7.87 -19.94 13.80
N LEU A 196 6.90 -20.25 14.67
CA LEU A 196 5.65 -19.50 14.82
C LEU A 196 5.90 -18.03 15.16
N THR A 197 6.86 -17.73 16.03
CA THR A 197 7.12 -16.35 16.49
C THR A 197 7.60 -15.43 15.37
N GLU A 198 8.36 -15.93 14.40
CA GLU A 198 8.82 -15.14 13.25
C GLU A 198 7.87 -15.24 12.04
N ALA A 199 7.23 -16.41 11.82
CA ALA A 199 6.34 -16.63 10.70
C ALA A 199 4.99 -15.92 10.83
N LEU A 200 4.35 -15.96 12.01
CA LEU A 200 3.03 -15.34 12.20
C LEU A 200 3.03 -13.83 11.89
N PRO A 201 4.00 -13.00 12.33
CA PRO A 201 4.07 -11.60 11.91
C PRO A 201 4.23 -11.39 10.39
N MET A 202 4.89 -12.31 9.68
CA MET A 202 5.04 -12.21 8.22
C MET A 202 3.70 -12.40 7.51
N MET A 203 2.87 -13.35 7.98
CA MET A 203 1.59 -13.67 7.35
C MET A 203 0.44 -12.79 7.86
N LEU A 204 0.40 -12.45 9.16
CA LEU A 204 -0.72 -11.72 9.78
C LEU A 204 -0.64 -10.20 9.61
N ALA A 205 0.55 -9.65 9.38
CA ALA A 205 0.79 -8.21 9.28
C ALA A 205 1.59 -7.83 8.02
N ALA A 206 1.73 -8.75 7.06
CA ALA A 206 2.56 -8.60 5.86
C ALA A 206 4.00 -8.12 6.15
N ARG A 207 4.58 -8.51 7.31
CA ARG A 207 5.95 -8.11 7.66
C ARG A 207 6.93 -8.76 6.69
N THR A 208 7.62 -7.96 5.90
CA THR A 208 8.68 -8.45 5.02
C THR A 208 10.04 -8.51 5.74
N LEU A 209 10.92 -9.38 5.25
CA LEU A 209 12.31 -9.50 5.68
C LEU A 209 13.24 -9.14 4.53
N ARG A 210 14.21 -8.26 4.78
CA ARG A 210 15.31 -7.95 3.86
C ARG A 210 16.35 -9.06 3.87
N ALA A 211 17.15 -9.21 2.82
CA ALA A 211 18.17 -10.26 2.68
C ALA A 211 18.91 -10.65 3.99
N LYS A 212 19.55 -9.69 4.69
CA LYS A 212 20.24 -9.92 5.97
C LYS A 212 19.33 -10.40 7.10
N GLN A 213 18.09 -9.94 7.15
CA GLN A 213 17.10 -10.36 8.16
C GLN A 213 16.60 -11.77 7.85
N ALA A 214 16.30 -12.07 6.57
CA ALA A 214 15.89 -13.39 6.12
C ALA A 214 16.97 -14.45 6.38
N LYS A 215 18.25 -14.11 6.17
CA LYS A 215 19.39 -14.97 6.53
C LYS A 215 19.50 -15.21 8.03
N ARG A 216 19.33 -14.18 8.87
CA ARG A 216 19.32 -14.32 10.35
C ARG A 216 18.14 -15.18 10.85
N ALA A 217 16.98 -15.07 10.22
CA ALA A 217 15.78 -15.84 10.56
C ALA A 217 15.85 -17.31 10.11
N GLY A 218 16.84 -17.71 9.30
CA GLY A 218 16.91 -19.04 8.69
C GLY A 218 15.96 -19.22 7.49
N LEU A 219 15.37 -18.14 6.98
CA LEU A 219 14.57 -18.16 5.75
C LEU A 219 15.46 -18.26 4.51
N VAL A 220 16.65 -17.65 4.54
CA VAL A 220 17.66 -17.73 3.47
C VAL A 220 18.86 -18.53 3.97
N ASP A 221 19.39 -19.41 3.11
CA ASP A 221 20.50 -20.30 3.48
C ASP A 221 21.88 -19.66 3.23
N GLU A 222 22.03 -18.77 2.25
CA GLU A 222 23.30 -18.07 1.96
C GLU A 222 23.05 -16.73 1.24
N LEU A 223 23.91 -15.74 1.51
CA LEU A 223 23.86 -14.42 0.88
C LEU A 223 25.01 -14.25 -0.11
N ILE A 224 24.73 -13.62 -1.23
CA ILE A 224 25.66 -13.47 -2.36
C ILE A 224 25.64 -12.04 -2.90
N PRO A 225 26.72 -11.57 -3.56
CA PRO A 225 26.70 -10.29 -4.27
C PRO A 225 25.69 -10.29 -5.44
N PRO A 226 25.32 -9.11 -5.99
CA PRO A 226 24.37 -9.00 -7.10
C PRO A 226 24.90 -9.50 -8.45
N TYR A 227 26.12 -10.03 -8.53
CA TYR A 227 26.77 -10.48 -9.76
C TYR A 227 27.03 -11.99 -9.71
N GLY A 228 26.93 -12.67 -10.86
CA GLY A 228 27.23 -14.12 -10.98
C GLY A 228 26.20 -15.03 -10.31
N LEU A 229 24.93 -14.62 -10.28
CA LEU A 229 23.82 -15.36 -9.64
C LEU A 229 23.67 -16.78 -10.21
N LYS A 230 23.68 -16.91 -11.54
CA LYS A 230 23.54 -18.17 -12.27
C LYS A 230 24.70 -19.12 -11.97
N GLU A 231 25.94 -18.65 -12.10
CA GLU A 231 27.16 -19.44 -11.86
C GLU A 231 27.24 -19.90 -10.40
N THR A 232 26.81 -19.06 -9.47
CA THR A 232 26.78 -19.39 -8.03
C THR A 232 25.68 -20.41 -7.72
N GLY A 233 24.51 -20.30 -8.36
CA GLY A 233 23.44 -21.30 -8.32
C GLY A 233 23.91 -22.68 -8.80
N ILE A 234 24.53 -22.75 -9.98
CA ILE A 234 25.09 -23.99 -10.55
C ILE A 234 26.13 -24.60 -9.59
N LYS A 235 27.09 -23.79 -9.12
CA LYS A 235 28.11 -24.23 -8.14
C LYS A 235 27.48 -24.77 -6.85
N LYS A 236 26.40 -24.15 -6.37
CA LYS A 236 25.69 -24.59 -5.16
C LYS A 236 24.95 -25.91 -5.39
N ALA A 237 24.26 -26.06 -6.52
CA ALA A 237 23.59 -27.31 -6.88
C ALA A 237 24.61 -28.48 -6.94
N LEU A 238 25.75 -28.28 -7.63
CA LEU A 238 26.83 -29.27 -7.68
C LEU A 238 27.44 -29.57 -6.31
N GLN A 239 27.55 -28.58 -5.42
CA GLN A 239 27.99 -28.79 -4.04
C GLN A 239 27.01 -29.70 -3.28
N LEU A 240 25.70 -29.48 -3.42
CA LEU A 240 24.65 -30.26 -2.76
C LEU A 240 24.56 -31.69 -3.30
N VAL A 241 24.78 -31.90 -4.61
CA VAL A 241 24.89 -33.25 -5.20
C VAL A 241 26.05 -34.02 -4.58
N LYS A 242 27.22 -33.37 -4.42
CA LYS A 242 28.43 -34.03 -3.88
C LYS A 242 28.42 -34.24 -2.37
N LYS A 243 27.78 -33.36 -1.60
CA LYS A 243 27.82 -33.36 -0.13
C LYS A 243 26.50 -33.74 0.54
N GLY A 244 25.44 -33.97 -0.23
CA GLY A 244 24.08 -34.10 0.26
C GLY A 244 23.46 -32.75 0.65
N ILE A 245 22.15 -32.77 0.92
CA ILE A 245 21.40 -31.62 1.39
C ILE A 245 21.65 -31.44 2.90
N PRO A 246 22.11 -30.27 3.37
CA PRO A 246 22.44 -30.07 4.77
C PRO A 246 21.18 -30.06 5.65
N ALA A 247 21.24 -30.77 6.78
CA ALA A 247 20.17 -30.74 7.78
C ALA A 247 20.00 -29.34 8.37
N ARG A 248 18.81 -28.74 8.22
CA ARG A 248 18.50 -27.38 8.72
C ARG A 248 18.33 -27.40 10.24
N LYS A 249 19.34 -26.94 10.98
CA LYS A 249 19.22 -26.66 12.42
C LYS A 249 18.55 -25.30 12.63
N ARG A 250 17.32 -25.28 13.14
CA ARG A 250 16.62 -24.03 13.45
C ARG A 250 17.27 -23.36 14.67
N ASN A 251 17.88 -22.19 14.48
CA ASN A 251 18.38 -21.40 15.59
C ASN A 251 17.18 -20.84 16.39
N ARG A 252 17.13 -21.10 17.71
CA ARG A 252 15.99 -20.75 18.58
C ARG A 252 16.52 -20.09 19.85
N SER A 253 15.97 -18.91 20.18
CA SER A 253 16.04 -18.41 21.56
C SER A 253 15.37 -19.41 22.51
N PHE A 254 15.88 -19.52 23.74
CA PHE A 254 15.33 -20.39 24.79
C PHE A 254 13.82 -20.16 24.99
N MET A 255 13.35 -18.91 24.96
CA MET A 255 11.92 -18.58 25.05
C MET A 255 11.13 -19.15 23.86
N ASN A 256 11.63 -19.03 22.63
CA ASN A 256 10.96 -19.55 21.43
C ASN A 256 11.00 -21.08 21.37
N PHE A 257 12.02 -21.71 21.99
CA PHE A 257 12.04 -23.15 22.19
C PHE A 257 10.91 -23.59 23.14
N LEU A 258 10.81 -22.99 24.34
CA LEU A 258 9.76 -23.32 25.30
C LEU A 258 8.34 -23.09 24.76
N LEU A 259 8.12 -22.01 24.01
CA LEU A 259 6.81 -21.67 23.44
C LEU A 259 6.41 -22.55 22.24
N GLU A 260 7.35 -23.12 21.49
CA GLU A 260 7.02 -23.85 20.25
C GLU A 260 7.25 -25.35 20.31
N SER A 261 8.01 -25.85 21.29
CA SER A 261 8.35 -27.28 21.37
C SER A 261 7.23 -28.17 21.93
N ASN A 262 6.23 -27.62 22.65
CA ASN A 262 5.11 -28.39 23.22
C ASN A 262 3.72 -27.79 22.87
N PRO A 263 2.62 -28.57 22.95
CA PRO A 263 1.27 -28.11 22.59
C PRO A 263 0.75 -26.94 23.43
N VAL A 264 1.08 -26.87 24.73
CA VAL A 264 0.61 -25.83 25.65
C VAL A 264 1.20 -24.47 25.27
N GLY A 265 2.51 -24.42 25.00
CA GLY A 265 3.19 -23.22 24.52
C GLY A 265 2.59 -22.72 23.20
N ARG A 266 2.33 -23.61 22.24
CA ARG A 266 1.70 -23.26 20.96
C ARG A 266 0.32 -22.67 21.15
N SER A 267 -0.50 -23.24 22.04
CA SER A 267 -1.82 -22.70 22.39
C SER A 267 -1.74 -21.27 22.94
N ILE A 268 -0.74 -20.97 23.78
CA ILE A 268 -0.49 -19.60 24.26
C ILE A 268 -0.12 -18.65 23.11
N VAL A 269 0.73 -19.08 22.17
CA VAL A 269 1.09 -18.29 20.98
C VAL A 269 -0.14 -17.97 20.12
N PHE A 270 -0.96 -18.98 19.79
CA PHE A 270 -2.18 -18.78 18.99
C PHE A 270 -3.25 -17.95 19.72
N SER A 271 -3.45 -18.16 21.03
CA SER A 271 -4.34 -17.33 21.85
C SER A 271 -3.90 -15.87 21.87
N ARG A 272 -2.60 -15.61 22.02
CA ARG A 272 -2.03 -14.26 21.96
C ARG A 272 -2.15 -13.64 20.57
N ALA A 273 -1.96 -14.42 19.50
CA ALA A 273 -2.17 -13.96 18.13
C ALA A 273 -3.63 -13.54 17.90
N ARG A 274 -4.61 -14.39 18.24
CA ARG A 274 -6.05 -14.05 18.12
C ARG A 274 -6.41 -12.80 18.94
N LYS A 275 -5.95 -12.70 20.19
CA LYS A 275 -6.17 -11.51 21.04
C LYS A 275 -5.58 -10.24 20.43
N MET A 276 -4.37 -10.32 19.87
CA MET A 276 -3.72 -9.20 19.17
C MET A 276 -4.53 -8.77 17.95
N ILE A 277 -4.90 -9.71 17.08
CA ILE A 277 -5.72 -9.44 15.90
C ILE A 277 -7.05 -8.81 16.31
N THR A 278 -7.84 -9.40 17.20
CA THR A 278 -9.12 -8.83 17.65
C THR A 278 -8.96 -7.42 18.22
N SER A 279 -7.86 -7.12 18.93
CA SER A 279 -7.60 -5.77 19.45
C SER A 279 -7.24 -4.73 18.39
N GLN A 280 -6.77 -5.16 17.21
CA GLN A 280 -6.35 -4.30 16.09
C GLN A 280 -7.43 -4.18 15.01
N THR A 281 -8.14 -5.28 14.72
CA THR A 281 -9.08 -5.42 13.60
C THR A 281 -10.54 -5.37 14.00
N TYR A 282 -10.85 -5.45 15.30
CA TYR A 282 -12.22 -5.53 15.85
C TYR A 282 -13.08 -6.67 15.26
N GLY A 283 -12.45 -7.70 14.68
CA GLY A 283 -13.13 -8.79 13.98
C GLY A 283 -13.54 -8.47 12.53
N CYS A 284 -13.28 -7.26 12.03
CA CYS A 284 -13.74 -6.83 10.70
C CYS A 284 -13.08 -7.56 9.51
N TYR A 285 -11.92 -8.21 9.74
CA TYR A 285 -11.10 -8.85 8.71
C TYR A 285 -11.01 -10.36 9.00
N PRO A 286 -11.56 -11.25 8.14
CA PRO A 286 -11.58 -12.69 8.39
C PRO A 286 -10.21 -13.35 8.15
N ALA A 287 -9.44 -12.88 7.16
CA ALA A 287 -8.20 -13.53 6.72
C ALA A 287 -7.13 -13.73 7.82
N PRO A 288 -6.84 -12.75 8.71
CA PRO A 288 -5.94 -12.97 9.84
C PRO A 288 -6.36 -14.13 10.77
N TYR A 289 -7.66 -14.37 10.95
CA TYR A 289 -8.14 -15.51 11.75
C TYR A 289 -7.94 -16.82 11.00
N ALA A 290 -8.34 -16.87 9.72
CA ALA A 290 -8.14 -18.03 8.86
C ALA A 290 -6.65 -18.43 8.73
N ILE A 291 -5.72 -17.47 8.69
CA ILE A 291 -4.27 -17.74 8.76
C ILE A 291 -3.91 -18.45 10.08
N ILE A 292 -4.38 -17.95 11.23
CA ILE A 292 -4.11 -18.58 12.53
C ILE A 292 -4.70 -20.00 12.56
N ASP A 293 -5.91 -20.18 12.04
CA ASP A 293 -6.63 -21.45 12.03
C ASP A 293 -5.94 -22.48 11.12
N ALA A 294 -5.49 -22.10 9.92
CA ALA A 294 -4.72 -22.95 9.00
C ALA A 294 -3.40 -23.43 9.64
N VAL A 295 -2.64 -22.51 10.24
CA VAL A 295 -1.38 -22.82 10.93
C VAL A 295 -1.64 -23.74 12.12
N GLU A 296 -2.57 -23.39 13.01
CA GLU A 296 -2.87 -24.17 14.22
C GLU A 296 -3.40 -25.57 13.89
N TYR A 297 -4.24 -25.69 12.86
CA TYR A 297 -4.77 -26.97 12.42
C TYR A 297 -3.66 -27.90 11.91
N GLY A 298 -2.70 -27.39 11.13
CA GLY A 298 -1.53 -28.15 10.68
C GLY A 298 -0.59 -28.56 11.81
N PHE A 299 -0.37 -27.70 12.81
CA PHE A 299 0.42 -28.04 14.00
C PHE A 299 -0.23 -29.09 14.93
N LYS A 300 -1.55 -29.30 14.82
CA LYS A 300 -2.29 -30.33 15.56
C LYS A 300 -2.44 -31.64 14.79
N ASN A 301 -2.73 -31.57 13.49
CA ASN A 301 -3.14 -32.71 12.66
C ASN A 301 -2.09 -33.13 11.60
N GLY A 302 -0.93 -32.46 11.57
CA GLY A 302 0.15 -32.72 10.62
C GLY A 302 0.05 -31.89 9.33
N MET A 303 1.18 -31.76 8.64
CA MET A 303 1.33 -30.86 7.49
C MET A 303 0.30 -31.14 6.38
N ALA A 304 0.09 -32.39 5.98
CA ALA A 304 -0.87 -32.74 4.92
C ALA A 304 -2.32 -32.32 5.25
N ALA A 305 -2.72 -32.38 6.52
CA ALA A 305 -4.02 -31.89 6.98
C ALA A 305 -4.07 -30.36 7.00
N GLY A 306 -2.97 -29.71 7.40
CA GLY A 306 -2.80 -28.25 7.32
C GLY A 306 -2.90 -27.70 5.89
N LEU A 307 -2.22 -28.33 4.91
CA LEU A 307 -2.30 -27.95 3.49
C LEU A 307 -3.73 -28.06 2.95
N LYS A 308 -4.47 -29.13 3.30
CA LYS A 308 -5.90 -29.24 2.93
C LYS A 308 -6.75 -28.14 3.54
N LYS A 309 -6.52 -27.77 4.81
CA LYS A 309 -7.25 -26.70 5.49
C LYS A 309 -6.93 -25.31 4.92
N GLU A 310 -5.71 -25.09 4.49
CA GLU A 310 -5.27 -23.87 3.80
C GLU A 310 -6.03 -23.67 2.48
N ILE A 311 -6.15 -24.71 1.65
CA ILE A 311 -6.92 -24.70 0.38
C ILE A 311 -8.40 -24.38 0.63
N GLU A 312 -9.03 -25.04 1.61
CA GLU A 312 -10.43 -24.83 2.00
C GLU A 312 -10.68 -23.37 2.41
N LEU A 313 -9.83 -22.85 3.31
CA LEU A 313 -9.93 -21.49 3.80
C LEU A 313 -9.63 -20.45 2.72
N PHE A 314 -8.69 -20.70 1.81
CA PHE A 314 -8.47 -19.84 0.63
C PHE A 314 -9.74 -19.73 -0.23
N GLY A 315 -10.37 -20.85 -0.58
CA GLY A 315 -11.60 -20.86 -1.39
C GLY A 315 -12.74 -20.04 -0.78
N SER A 316 -12.90 -20.08 0.55
CA SER A 316 -13.88 -19.24 1.25
C SER A 316 -13.48 -17.75 1.32
N LEU A 317 -12.20 -17.43 1.50
CA LEU A 317 -11.72 -16.04 1.57
C LEU A 317 -11.83 -15.31 0.23
N VAL A 318 -11.53 -15.97 -0.90
CA VAL A 318 -11.65 -15.34 -2.24
C VAL A 318 -13.09 -14.86 -2.50
N MET A 319 -14.08 -15.60 -2.01
CA MET A 319 -15.50 -15.27 -2.11
C MET A 319 -15.99 -14.24 -1.06
N SER A 320 -15.16 -13.86 -0.09
CA SER A 320 -15.56 -12.92 0.96
C SER A 320 -15.70 -11.48 0.43
N PRO A 321 -16.75 -10.73 0.81
CA PRO A 321 -16.91 -9.32 0.44
C PRO A 321 -15.71 -8.45 0.86
N GLN A 322 -15.04 -8.81 1.96
CA GLN A 322 -13.83 -8.17 2.45
C GLN A 322 -12.66 -8.34 1.48
N SER A 323 -12.39 -9.57 1.02
CA SER A 323 -11.30 -9.81 0.06
C SER A 323 -11.60 -9.17 -1.29
N GLN A 324 -12.83 -9.31 -1.81
CA GLN A 324 -13.26 -8.63 -3.03
C GLN A 324 -13.03 -7.10 -2.94
N SER A 325 -13.42 -6.46 -1.83
CA SER A 325 -13.20 -5.01 -1.62
C SER A 325 -11.72 -4.64 -1.62
N LEU A 326 -10.87 -5.45 -0.97
CA LEU A 326 -9.43 -5.20 -0.85
C LEU A 326 -8.67 -5.45 -2.18
N ARG A 327 -9.06 -6.48 -2.96
CA ARG A 327 -8.51 -6.73 -4.30
C ARG A 327 -8.93 -5.64 -5.29
N ASN A 328 -10.18 -5.19 -5.26
CA ASN A 328 -10.62 -4.03 -6.04
C ASN A 328 -9.82 -2.78 -5.68
N LEU A 329 -9.63 -2.48 -4.39
CA LEU A 329 -8.80 -1.36 -3.95
C LEU A 329 -7.35 -1.45 -4.45
N PHE A 330 -6.77 -2.65 -4.50
CA PHE A 330 -5.44 -2.89 -5.05
C PHE A 330 -5.35 -2.51 -6.54
N PHE A 331 -6.35 -2.89 -7.37
CA PHE A 331 -6.40 -2.47 -8.78
C PHE A 331 -6.63 -0.97 -8.95
N LYS A 332 -7.56 -0.37 -8.18
CA LYS A 332 -7.81 1.07 -8.18
C LYS A 332 -6.53 1.86 -7.85
N MET A 333 -5.77 1.44 -6.83
CA MET A 333 -4.45 2.00 -6.49
C MET A 333 -3.43 1.79 -7.61
N GLY A 334 -3.41 0.62 -8.26
CA GLY A 334 -2.52 0.32 -9.38
C GLY A 334 -2.75 1.20 -10.61
N ALA A 335 -4.00 1.59 -10.87
CA ALA A 335 -4.35 2.54 -11.94
C ALA A 335 -3.81 3.95 -11.63
N LEU A 336 -4.00 4.44 -10.40
CA LEU A 336 -3.57 5.77 -9.95
C LEU A 336 -2.05 5.92 -9.70
N LYS A 337 -1.28 4.86 -9.94
CA LYS A 337 0.19 4.89 -10.07
C LYS A 337 0.66 5.09 -11.51
N LYS A 338 -0.25 5.39 -12.43
CA LYS A 338 0.04 5.78 -13.81
C LYS A 338 -0.45 7.21 -14.04
N ASN A 339 0.37 8.03 -14.69
CA ASN A 339 0.00 9.36 -15.12
C ASN A 339 -0.72 9.26 -16.49
N PRO A 340 -2.04 9.56 -16.59
CA PRO A 340 -2.77 9.46 -17.86
C PRO A 340 -2.34 10.52 -18.88
N GLN A 341 -1.73 11.62 -18.43
CA GLN A 341 -1.27 12.74 -19.27
C GLN A 341 0.26 12.84 -19.28
N LYS A 342 0.96 11.70 -19.16
CA LYS A 342 2.44 11.67 -19.04
C LYS A 342 3.18 12.39 -20.17
N ASN A 343 2.61 12.44 -21.37
CA ASN A 343 3.15 13.17 -22.52
C ASN A 343 3.18 14.70 -22.33
N LEU A 344 2.42 15.25 -21.38
CA LEU A 344 2.44 16.67 -21.02
C LEU A 344 3.33 16.97 -19.80
N ALA A 345 3.72 15.94 -19.04
CA ALA A 345 4.50 16.10 -17.82
C ALA A 345 5.95 16.50 -18.13
N ARG A 346 6.53 17.36 -17.28
CA ARG A 346 7.94 17.76 -17.33
C ARG A 346 8.70 17.13 -16.16
N ARG A 347 10.01 16.92 -16.32
CA ARG A 347 10.86 16.42 -15.23
C ARG A 347 11.08 17.54 -14.20
N VAL A 348 10.87 17.24 -12.93
CA VAL A 348 11.22 18.11 -11.79
C VAL A 348 12.62 17.73 -11.30
N GLY A 349 13.65 18.41 -11.81
CA GLY A 349 15.04 18.26 -11.37
C GLY A 349 15.34 19.09 -10.12
N LYS A 350 14.84 20.33 -10.08
CA LYS A 350 15.03 21.26 -8.96
C LYS A 350 13.69 21.59 -8.29
N LEU A 351 13.58 21.20 -7.03
CA LEU A 351 12.45 21.47 -6.14
C LEU A 351 12.83 22.56 -5.14
N ALA A 352 11.89 23.43 -4.77
CA ALA A 352 11.98 24.22 -3.54
C ALA A 352 10.81 23.88 -2.61
N VAL A 353 11.09 23.78 -1.31
CA VAL A 353 10.08 23.64 -0.26
C VAL A 353 10.13 24.87 0.63
N VAL A 354 9.03 25.62 0.68
CA VAL A 354 8.91 26.85 1.47
C VAL A 354 8.16 26.56 2.76
N GLY A 355 8.84 26.73 3.89
CA GLY A 355 8.43 26.24 5.20
C GLY A 355 8.97 24.83 5.44
N THR A 356 9.97 24.71 6.31
CA THR A 356 10.73 23.46 6.56
C THR A 356 10.28 22.72 7.82
N GLY A 357 9.17 23.16 8.43
CA GLY A 357 8.51 22.49 9.54
C GLY A 357 7.96 21.09 9.19
N PHE A 358 7.12 20.55 10.07
CA PHE A 358 6.75 19.12 10.06
C PHE A 358 6.28 18.57 8.69
N MET A 359 5.50 19.36 7.92
CA MET A 359 5.07 18.97 6.57
C MET A 359 6.17 19.13 5.53
N GLY A 360 6.83 20.29 5.49
CA GLY A 360 7.90 20.60 4.52
C GLY A 360 9.08 19.64 4.59
N GLN A 361 9.61 19.34 5.79
CA GLN A 361 10.65 18.31 5.94
C GLN A 361 10.20 16.94 5.42
N GLY A 362 8.89 16.64 5.53
CA GLY A 362 8.30 15.39 5.04
C GLY A 362 8.18 15.35 3.50
N ILE A 363 7.82 16.46 2.87
CA ILE A 363 7.76 16.65 1.42
C ILE A 363 9.16 16.57 0.80
N ALA A 364 10.14 17.25 1.41
CA ALA A 364 11.53 17.15 1.03
C ALA A 364 12.07 15.71 1.19
N ALA A 365 11.79 15.03 2.31
CA ALA A 365 12.25 13.67 2.56
C ALA A 365 11.78 12.65 1.51
N VAL A 366 10.54 12.75 1.02
CA VAL A 366 10.04 11.87 -0.07
C VAL A 366 10.56 12.26 -1.46
N SER A 367 11.13 13.46 -1.61
CA SER A 367 11.65 13.98 -2.88
C SER A 367 13.17 13.73 -3.08
N THR A 368 13.92 13.37 -2.03
CA THR A 368 15.37 13.12 -2.09
C THR A 368 15.80 12.04 -3.10
N SER A 369 14.96 11.03 -3.33
CA SER A 369 15.18 10.00 -4.35
C SER A 369 14.64 10.36 -5.74
N VAL A 370 14.07 11.55 -5.92
CA VAL A 370 13.39 11.99 -7.15
C VAL A 370 14.11 13.17 -7.81
N CYS A 371 14.32 14.26 -7.06
CA CYS A 371 14.95 15.48 -7.55
C CYS A 371 16.48 15.39 -7.49
N ASP A 372 17.17 16.28 -8.19
CA ASP A 372 18.62 16.47 -8.14
C ASP A 372 19.02 17.48 -7.07
N THR A 373 18.20 18.53 -6.89
CA THR A 373 18.40 19.59 -5.89
C THR A 373 17.08 19.93 -5.20
N ILE A 374 17.12 20.13 -3.89
CA ILE A 374 15.98 20.49 -3.06
C ILE A 374 16.36 21.70 -2.20
N LEU A 375 15.81 22.88 -2.52
CA LEU A 375 15.96 24.07 -1.70
C LEU A 375 15.04 23.95 -0.47
N MET A 376 15.63 24.09 0.72
CA MET A 376 14.95 24.06 2.01
C MET A 376 14.81 25.50 2.51
N LYS A 377 13.75 26.21 2.11
CA LYS A 377 13.57 27.64 2.41
C LYS A 377 12.72 27.85 3.65
N ASP A 378 13.24 28.55 4.63
CA ASP A 378 12.49 28.97 5.83
C ASP A 378 12.70 30.47 6.12
N VAL A 379 12.31 30.94 7.31
CA VAL A 379 12.56 32.32 7.78
C VAL A 379 13.98 32.54 8.29
N SER A 380 14.73 31.46 8.54
CA SER A 380 16.15 31.49 8.92
C SER A 380 16.85 30.20 8.54
N LEU A 381 18.18 30.25 8.40
CA LEU A 381 19.00 29.06 8.13
C LEU A 381 18.91 28.03 9.26
N ASP A 382 18.73 28.46 10.52
CA ASP A 382 18.55 27.55 11.67
C ASP A 382 17.26 26.73 11.56
N ALA A 383 16.16 27.36 11.12
CA ALA A 383 14.90 26.66 10.89
C ALA A 383 15.05 25.63 9.75
N ALA A 384 15.65 26.04 8.62
CA ALA A 384 15.95 25.14 7.50
C ALA A 384 16.85 23.97 7.91
N ALA A 385 17.91 24.22 8.68
CA ALA A 385 18.82 23.20 9.21
C ALA A 385 18.13 22.24 10.18
N SER A 386 17.16 22.72 10.98
CA SER A 386 16.32 21.89 11.85
C SER A 386 15.48 20.89 11.02
N GLY A 387 14.84 21.35 9.94
CA GLY A 387 14.12 20.47 9.01
C GLY A 387 15.06 19.43 8.37
N MET A 388 16.23 19.84 7.89
CA MET A 388 17.26 18.93 7.34
C MET A 388 17.71 17.86 8.35
N LYS A 389 17.85 18.21 9.64
CA LYS A 389 18.23 17.27 10.71
C LYS A 389 17.21 16.15 10.90
N GLU A 390 15.92 16.40 10.74
CA GLU A 390 14.89 15.35 10.77
C GLU A 390 14.91 14.48 9.50
N ILE A 391 15.21 15.07 8.33
CA ILE A 391 15.41 14.30 7.09
C ILE A 391 16.60 13.34 7.25
N TRP A 392 17.73 13.81 7.80
CA TRP A 392 18.89 12.96 8.11
C TRP A 392 18.53 11.79 9.02
N LYS A 393 17.81 12.03 10.13
CA LYS A 393 17.33 10.95 11.02
C LYS A 393 16.46 9.93 10.28
N GLY A 394 15.62 10.38 9.35
CA GLY A 394 14.80 9.52 8.49
C GLY A 394 15.64 8.64 7.55
N LEU A 395 16.59 9.24 6.84
CA LEU A 395 17.50 8.55 5.91
C LEU A 395 18.44 7.59 6.65
N ASP A 396 19.03 7.99 7.78
CA ASP A 396 19.88 7.15 8.61
C ASP A 396 19.12 5.95 9.20
N LYS A 397 17.86 6.14 9.62
CA LYS A 397 16.99 5.02 10.03
C LYS A 397 16.73 4.04 8.87
N ARG A 398 16.50 4.55 7.64
CA ARG A 398 16.38 3.69 6.44
C ARG A 398 17.67 2.91 6.22
N SER A 399 18.83 3.58 6.28
CA SER A 399 20.15 2.95 6.12
C SER A 399 20.39 1.85 7.15
N LYS A 400 20.20 2.13 8.44
CA LYS A 400 20.36 1.16 9.54
C LYS A 400 19.42 -0.05 9.43
N SER A 401 18.25 0.11 8.80
CA SER A 401 17.34 -1.00 8.50
C SER A 401 17.71 -1.81 7.24
N GLY A 402 18.70 -1.36 6.45
CA GLY A 402 19.06 -1.94 5.15
C GLY A 402 18.08 -1.58 4.02
N ALA A 403 17.34 -0.48 4.16
CA ALA A 403 16.38 -0.01 3.16
C ALA A 403 17.00 0.88 2.06
N ILE A 404 18.19 1.41 2.32
CA ILE A 404 19.11 2.07 1.39
C ILE A 404 20.53 1.75 1.85
N VAL A 405 21.54 1.80 0.98
CA VAL A 405 22.94 1.70 1.46
C VAL A 405 23.43 3.04 2.04
N PRO A 406 24.49 3.06 2.87
CA PRO A 406 25.00 4.32 3.44
C PRO A 406 25.39 5.36 2.37
N PHE A 407 25.92 4.92 1.23
CA PHE A 407 26.24 5.80 0.11
C PHE A 407 24.99 6.52 -0.44
N ASP A 408 23.89 5.80 -0.66
CA ASP A 408 22.62 6.38 -1.11
C ASP A 408 22.03 7.37 -0.08
N ARG A 409 22.20 7.09 1.22
CA ARG A 409 21.79 7.99 2.31
C ARG A 409 22.50 9.33 2.17
N ASP A 410 23.82 9.29 1.98
CA ASP A 410 24.67 10.48 1.92
C ASP A 410 24.43 11.25 0.60
N MET A 411 24.31 10.55 -0.54
CA MET A 411 23.87 11.16 -1.80
C MET A 411 22.49 11.82 -1.69
N GLN A 412 21.50 11.17 -1.08
CA GLN A 412 20.15 11.74 -0.90
C GLN A 412 20.14 12.96 0.01
N TYR A 413 21.01 12.99 1.02
CA TYR A 413 21.14 14.13 1.93
C TYR A 413 21.84 15.33 1.27
N ASN A 414 22.90 15.10 0.50
CA ASN A 414 23.69 16.14 -0.17
C ASN A 414 22.93 16.94 -1.24
N LYS A 415 21.70 16.54 -1.58
CA LYS A 415 20.79 17.30 -2.48
C LYS A 415 20.05 18.43 -1.78
N LEU A 416 20.04 18.46 -0.45
CA LEU A 416 19.33 19.44 0.36
C LEU A 416 20.18 20.71 0.50
N VAL A 417 19.61 21.87 0.16
CA VAL A 417 20.29 23.18 0.23
C VAL A 417 19.50 24.12 1.14
N PRO A 418 20.01 24.48 2.34
CA PRO A 418 19.30 25.40 3.25
C PRO A 418 19.28 26.81 2.69
N CYS A 419 18.13 27.49 2.79
CA CYS A 419 17.91 28.86 2.32
C CYS A 419 17.07 29.63 3.36
N ASP A 420 17.34 30.92 3.54
CA ASP A 420 16.47 31.87 4.27
C ASP A 420 15.82 32.92 3.35
N ASN A 421 16.33 33.03 2.12
CA ASN A 421 15.89 33.97 1.09
C ASN A 421 15.71 33.28 -0.28
N TYR A 422 15.26 34.04 -1.29
CA TYR A 422 14.90 33.50 -2.60
C TYR A 422 16.01 33.57 -3.67
N SER A 423 17.23 34.04 -3.35
CA SER A 423 18.31 34.22 -4.35
C SER A 423 18.66 32.96 -5.16
N LEU A 424 18.47 31.77 -4.58
CA LEU A 424 18.75 30.49 -5.23
C LEU A 424 17.57 29.95 -6.07
N PHE A 425 16.43 30.66 -6.18
CA PHE A 425 15.20 30.11 -6.77
C PHE A 425 15.17 30.07 -8.31
N ARG A 426 16.07 30.76 -9.03
CA ARG A 426 16.18 30.64 -10.49
C ARG A 426 16.36 29.20 -10.97
N ASN A 427 15.77 28.85 -12.11
CA ASN A 427 15.70 27.51 -12.70
C ASN A 427 15.06 26.44 -11.78
N THR A 428 14.17 26.83 -10.87
CA THR A 428 13.39 25.86 -10.05
C THR A 428 12.19 25.39 -10.84
N ASP A 429 12.00 24.07 -11.00
CA ASP A 429 10.89 23.51 -11.78
C ASP A 429 9.57 23.57 -11.01
N LEU A 430 9.64 23.29 -9.70
CA LEU A 430 8.49 23.21 -8.80
C LEU A 430 8.82 23.83 -7.44
N VAL A 431 7.93 24.70 -6.94
CA VAL A 431 7.93 25.18 -5.56
C VAL A 431 6.73 24.58 -4.84
N VAL A 432 6.94 24.00 -3.65
CA VAL A 432 5.87 23.54 -2.76
C VAL A 432 5.85 24.39 -1.49
N GLU A 433 4.77 25.15 -1.30
CA GLU A 433 4.51 25.96 -0.12
C GLU A 433 3.86 25.11 0.98
N ALA A 434 4.47 25.10 2.17
CA ALA A 434 4.04 24.34 3.35
C ALA A 434 4.18 25.17 4.65
N VAL A 435 3.74 26.43 4.60
CA VAL A 435 3.69 27.35 5.75
C VAL A 435 2.32 27.34 6.44
N PHE A 436 2.11 28.24 7.40
CA PHE A 436 0.84 28.39 8.12
C PHE A 436 -0.35 28.66 7.19
N GLU A 437 -1.55 28.31 7.67
CA GLU A 437 -2.80 28.34 6.91
C GLU A 437 -3.40 29.75 6.85
N GLU A 438 -2.60 30.72 6.40
CA GLU A 438 -2.95 32.15 6.34
C GLU A 438 -2.94 32.64 4.89
N LEU A 439 -4.11 33.05 4.37
CA LEU A 439 -4.27 33.43 2.97
C LEU A 439 -3.35 34.58 2.55
N SER A 440 -3.18 35.58 3.42
CA SER A 440 -2.33 36.76 3.17
C SER A 440 -0.85 36.38 3.07
N LEU A 441 -0.39 35.43 3.90
CA LEU A 441 0.97 34.90 3.88
C LEU A 441 1.21 34.06 2.62
N LYS A 442 0.28 33.16 2.26
CA LYS A 442 0.40 32.32 1.06
C LYS A 442 0.43 33.15 -0.23
N ARG A 443 -0.39 34.20 -0.33
CA ARG A 443 -0.35 35.16 -1.45
C ARG A 443 0.98 35.91 -1.55
N ARG A 444 1.55 36.35 -0.42
CA ARG A 444 2.88 36.99 -0.40
C ARG A 444 3.96 36.04 -0.90
N ILE A 445 3.99 34.80 -0.38
CA ILE A 445 4.96 33.79 -0.79
C ILE A 445 4.84 33.45 -2.28
N LEU A 446 3.62 33.39 -2.82
CA LEU A 446 3.40 33.23 -4.27
C LEU A 446 4.03 34.40 -5.05
N ALA A 447 3.80 35.65 -4.64
CA ALA A 447 4.42 36.82 -5.28
C ALA A 447 5.97 36.80 -5.18
N ASP A 448 6.53 36.51 -4.00
CA ASP A 448 7.99 36.38 -3.80
C ASP A 448 8.59 35.30 -4.72
N VAL A 449 7.88 34.17 -4.86
CA VAL A 449 8.28 33.07 -5.75
C VAL A 449 8.19 33.50 -7.21
N GLU A 450 7.13 34.22 -7.61
CA GLU A 450 7.00 34.72 -8.98
C GLU A 450 8.13 35.69 -9.35
N GLU A 451 8.54 36.58 -8.45
CA GLU A 451 9.67 37.49 -8.68
C GLU A 451 11.01 36.72 -8.83
N ALA A 452 11.22 35.66 -8.04
CA ALA A 452 12.48 34.93 -7.97
C ALA A 452 12.60 33.72 -8.93
N THR A 453 11.55 33.42 -9.73
CA THR A 453 11.49 32.21 -10.57
C THR A 453 11.04 32.47 -12.02
N ASP A 454 11.43 31.57 -12.91
CA ASP A 454 11.18 31.68 -14.34
C ASP A 454 9.70 31.44 -14.70
N GLU A 455 9.27 31.88 -15.89
CA GLU A 455 7.87 31.83 -16.34
C GLU A 455 7.22 30.43 -16.33
N ARG A 456 8.05 29.38 -16.26
CA ARG A 456 7.64 27.96 -16.32
C ARG A 456 7.67 27.26 -14.96
N THR A 457 8.02 27.94 -13.88
CA THR A 457 8.03 27.37 -12.54
C THR A 457 6.59 27.13 -12.06
N ILE A 458 6.34 25.93 -11.55
CA ILE A 458 5.06 25.56 -10.92
C ILE A 458 5.05 26.03 -9.47
N PHE A 459 3.97 26.67 -9.03
CA PHE A 459 3.70 26.92 -7.61
C PHE A 459 2.61 25.97 -7.11
N ALA A 460 2.95 25.15 -6.12
CA ALA A 460 2.04 24.21 -5.48
C ALA A 460 1.82 24.58 -4.01
N SER A 461 0.58 24.77 -3.57
CA SER A 461 0.28 24.94 -2.13
C SER A 461 -0.11 23.61 -1.49
N ASN A 462 0.45 23.34 -0.30
CA ASN A 462 0.06 22.25 0.61
C ASN A 462 -1.03 22.70 1.62
N THR A 463 -1.83 23.71 1.28
CA THR A 463 -3.04 24.03 2.05
C THR A 463 -4.01 22.84 2.12
N SER A 464 -4.84 22.81 3.17
CA SER A 464 -5.81 21.76 3.46
C SER A 464 -7.27 22.22 3.36
N ALA A 465 -7.52 23.53 3.43
CA ALA A 465 -8.86 24.11 3.43
C ALA A 465 -9.05 25.33 2.51
N ILE A 466 -8.00 26.13 2.28
CA ILE A 466 -8.09 27.38 1.51
C ILE A 466 -8.20 27.05 0.01
N PRO A 467 -9.24 27.52 -0.71
CA PRO A 467 -9.33 27.32 -2.15
C PRO A 467 -8.11 27.85 -2.90
N ILE A 468 -7.57 27.05 -3.83
CA ILE A 468 -6.39 27.39 -4.62
C ILE A 468 -6.63 28.66 -5.46
N LYS A 469 -7.85 28.88 -5.97
CA LYS A 469 -8.24 30.11 -6.67
C LYS A 469 -8.11 31.35 -5.80
N ASN A 470 -8.30 31.22 -4.48
CA ASN A 470 -8.12 32.34 -3.55
C ASN A 470 -6.63 32.64 -3.37
N ILE A 471 -5.77 31.62 -3.32
CA ILE A 471 -4.31 31.81 -3.26
C ILE A 471 -3.78 32.42 -4.58
N ALA A 472 -4.26 31.95 -5.73
CA ALA A 472 -3.89 32.42 -7.06
C ALA A 472 -4.44 33.81 -7.44
N GLN A 473 -5.35 34.39 -6.64
CA GLN A 473 -5.99 35.66 -6.97
C GLN A 473 -4.95 36.80 -7.03
N GLY A 474 -4.73 37.36 -8.22
CA GLY A 474 -3.82 38.48 -8.45
C GLY A 474 -2.36 38.11 -8.72
N CYS A 475 -2.02 36.81 -8.83
CA CYS A 475 -0.71 36.38 -9.31
C CYS A 475 -0.54 36.57 -10.83
N GLN A 476 0.70 36.60 -11.31
CA GLN A 476 1.06 36.86 -12.71
C GLN A 476 0.82 35.63 -13.61
N ARG A 477 0.98 34.42 -13.06
CA ARG A 477 0.92 33.13 -13.76
C ARG A 477 -0.07 32.15 -13.09
N PRO A 478 -1.37 32.48 -12.98
CA PRO A 478 -2.36 31.61 -12.36
C PRO A 478 -2.43 30.21 -13.01
N GLN A 479 -2.07 30.10 -14.28
CA GLN A 479 -1.97 28.83 -15.00
C GLN A 479 -0.87 27.88 -14.46
N ASN A 480 0.12 28.40 -13.74
CA ASN A 480 1.17 27.63 -13.08
C ASN A 480 0.83 27.27 -11.61
N VAL A 481 -0.30 27.74 -11.09
CA VAL A 481 -0.71 27.52 -9.69
C VAL A 481 -1.58 26.27 -9.56
N ILE A 482 -1.24 25.43 -8.59
CA ILE A 482 -1.92 24.16 -8.29
C ILE A 482 -1.95 23.89 -6.78
N GLY A 483 -2.83 23.00 -6.31
CA GLY A 483 -2.72 22.42 -4.98
C GLY A 483 -1.99 21.07 -5.02
N MET A 484 -1.12 20.82 -4.04
CA MET A 484 -0.52 19.51 -3.77
C MET A 484 -0.67 19.23 -2.27
N HIS A 485 -1.86 18.78 -1.87
CA HIS A 485 -2.22 18.52 -0.48
C HIS A 485 -1.70 17.14 -0.03
N TYR A 486 -0.59 17.15 0.72
CA TYR A 486 0.01 15.98 1.33
C TYR A 486 -0.59 15.70 2.70
N PHE A 487 -0.71 14.42 3.05
CA PHE A 487 -1.29 13.99 4.32
C PHE A 487 -0.22 13.73 5.39
N SER A 488 -0.50 14.15 6.62
CA SER A 488 0.40 14.00 7.77
C SER A 488 0.38 12.58 8.36
N PRO A 489 1.53 11.93 8.65
CA PRO A 489 2.91 12.31 8.30
C PRO A 489 3.27 11.96 6.85
N VAL A 490 3.86 12.92 6.12
CA VAL A 490 4.10 12.79 4.66
C VAL A 490 4.87 11.52 4.26
N PRO A 491 5.95 11.07 4.93
CA PRO A 491 6.65 9.84 4.52
C PRO A 491 5.87 8.52 4.77
N ARG A 492 4.69 8.57 5.39
CA ARG A 492 3.86 7.38 5.68
C ARG A 492 2.52 7.38 4.96
N MET A 493 1.90 8.54 4.80
CA MET A 493 0.59 8.62 4.15
C MET A 493 0.76 8.43 2.63
N PRO A 494 0.03 7.50 2.00
CA PRO A 494 0.22 7.19 0.60
C PRO A 494 -0.54 8.12 -0.35
N LEU A 495 -1.57 8.83 0.12
CA LEU A 495 -2.35 9.75 -0.71
C LEU A 495 -1.60 11.07 -0.97
N LEU A 496 -1.80 11.61 -2.17
CA LEU A 496 -1.60 13.02 -2.51
C LEU A 496 -2.87 13.50 -3.24
N GLU A 497 -3.48 14.57 -2.75
CA GLU A 497 -4.63 15.22 -3.40
C GLU A 497 -4.11 16.40 -4.23
N ILE A 498 -4.34 16.35 -5.54
CA ILE A 498 -3.88 17.37 -6.50
C ILE A 498 -5.09 18.20 -6.92
N ILE A 499 -5.03 19.51 -6.66
CA ILE A 499 -6.18 20.40 -6.79
C ILE A 499 -5.97 21.34 -7.97
N THR A 500 -6.87 21.29 -8.96
CA THR A 500 -6.82 22.14 -10.16
C THR A 500 -7.91 23.22 -10.12
N THR A 501 -7.52 24.45 -10.42
CA THR A 501 -8.46 25.53 -10.74
C THR A 501 -8.82 25.49 -12.24
N ASP A 502 -9.83 26.26 -12.66
CA ASP A 502 -10.17 26.40 -14.09
C ASP A 502 -9.06 27.08 -14.92
N GLN A 503 -8.07 27.72 -14.27
CA GLN A 503 -6.91 28.32 -14.94
C GLN A 503 -5.68 27.40 -14.99
N THR A 504 -5.58 26.41 -14.10
CA THR A 504 -4.42 25.53 -13.95
C THR A 504 -4.14 24.76 -15.25
N ALA A 505 -2.97 24.95 -15.85
CA ALA A 505 -2.68 24.38 -17.17
C ALA A 505 -2.52 22.84 -17.13
N PRO A 506 -2.97 22.09 -18.16
CA PRO A 506 -2.88 20.62 -18.16
C PRO A 506 -1.48 20.04 -17.96
N TRP A 507 -0.43 20.71 -18.45
CA TRP A 507 0.96 20.28 -18.25
C TRP A 507 1.44 20.42 -16.80
N VAL A 508 0.85 21.35 -16.03
CA VAL A 508 1.13 21.56 -14.60
C VAL A 508 0.52 20.42 -13.80
N THR A 509 -0.75 20.10 -14.05
CA THR A 509 -1.44 18.94 -13.48
C THR A 509 -0.70 17.64 -13.79
N ALA A 510 -0.33 17.42 -15.05
CA ALA A 510 0.44 16.25 -15.46
C ALA A 510 1.80 16.16 -14.76
N THR A 511 2.49 17.28 -14.57
CA THR A 511 3.78 17.33 -13.86
C THR A 511 3.63 17.05 -12.36
N ALA A 512 2.61 17.62 -11.70
CA ALA A 512 2.32 17.35 -10.29
C ALA A 512 1.95 15.87 -10.05
N VAL A 513 1.18 15.26 -10.96
CA VAL A 513 0.84 13.82 -10.92
C VAL A 513 2.11 12.96 -11.07
N ASP A 514 2.99 13.26 -12.04
CA ASP A 514 4.23 12.50 -12.23
C ASP A 514 5.16 12.63 -11.01
N MET A 515 5.29 13.84 -10.46
CA MET A 515 6.06 14.11 -9.24
C MET A 515 5.53 13.32 -8.03
N GLY A 516 4.22 13.33 -7.81
CA GLY A 516 3.58 12.55 -6.75
C GLY A 516 3.81 11.06 -6.90
N ILE A 517 3.62 10.51 -8.10
CA ILE A 517 3.89 9.09 -8.39
C ILE A 517 5.36 8.75 -8.16
N ALA A 518 6.30 9.63 -8.56
CA ALA A 518 7.74 9.43 -8.35
C ALA A 518 8.14 9.46 -6.86
N GLN A 519 7.49 10.28 -6.05
CA GLN A 519 7.60 10.27 -4.57
C GLN A 519 6.95 9.02 -3.92
N GLY A 520 6.36 8.12 -4.70
CA GLY A 520 5.66 6.93 -4.23
C GLY A 520 4.24 7.18 -3.72
N LYS A 521 3.60 8.29 -4.13
CA LYS A 521 2.20 8.60 -3.80
C LYS A 521 1.21 7.94 -4.76
N THR A 522 0.01 7.74 -4.24
CA THR A 522 -1.20 7.50 -5.04
C THR A 522 -1.87 8.86 -5.20
N CYS A 523 -1.96 9.35 -6.43
CA CYS A 523 -2.49 10.69 -6.69
C CYS A 523 -3.97 10.61 -7.05
N ILE A 524 -4.78 11.53 -6.51
CA ILE A 524 -6.13 11.83 -7.01
C ILE A 524 -6.14 13.26 -7.54
N VAL A 525 -6.87 13.53 -8.61
CA VAL A 525 -7.05 14.88 -9.15
C VAL A 525 -8.46 15.34 -8.85
N VAL A 526 -8.57 16.51 -8.21
CA VAL A 526 -9.84 17.11 -7.76
C VAL A 526 -9.92 18.56 -8.22
N LYS A 527 -11.14 19.06 -8.42
CA LYS A 527 -11.36 20.49 -8.68
C LYS A 527 -11.24 21.30 -7.41
N ASP A 528 -10.86 22.56 -7.58
CA ASP A 528 -10.80 23.52 -6.48
C ASP A 528 -12.17 23.82 -5.86
N GLY A 529 -12.19 23.95 -4.54
CA GLY A 529 -13.37 24.16 -3.71
C GLY A 529 -13.00 24.16 -2.23
N PRO A 530 -13.83 24.75 -1.33
CA PRO A 530 -13.54 24.76 0.10
C PRO A 530 -13.31 23.34 0.65
N GLY A 531 -12.13 23.09 1.21
CA GLY A 531 -11.73 21.77 1.73
C GLY A 531 -11.59 20.65 0.69
N PHE A 532 -11.58 20.99 -0.60
CA PHE A 532 -11.36 20.07 -1.73
C PHE A 532 -12.30 18.86 -1.69
N TYR A 533 -11.79 17.64 -1.83
CA TYR A 533 -12.55 16.43 -1.54
C TYR A 533 -12.32 15.96 -0.10
N THR A 534 -11.07 15.79 0.32
CA THR A 534 -10.78 15.03 1.55
C THR A 534 -11.17 15.75 2.84
N THR A 535 -10.73 17.01 3.04
CA THR A 535 -11.08 17.81 4.22
C THR A 535 -12.59 18.06 4.26
N ARG A 536 -13.20 18.32 3.09
CA ARG A 536 -14.64 18.54 2.90
C ARG A 536 -15.48 17.35 3.40
N ILE A 537 -15.17 16.11 3.00
CA ILE A 537 -15.95 14.95 3.46
C ILE A 537 -15.64 14.53 4.92
N LEU A 538 -14.48 14.93 5.46
CA LEU A 538 -14.12 14.68 6.86
C LEU A 538 -14.89 15.58 7.83
N ALA A 539 -15.08 16.86 7.47
CA ALA A 539 -15.72 17.84 8.34
C ALA A 539 -17.09 17.39 8.89
N PRO A 540 -18.12 17.04 8.08
CA PRO A 540 -19.44 16.71 8.62
C PRO A 540 -19.45 15.44 9.49
N LEU A 541 -18.50 14.51 9.31
CA LEU A 541 -18.28 13.35 10.19
C LEU A 541 -17.77 13.77 11.58
N LEU A 542 -16.83 14.72 11.63
CA LEU A 542 -16.36 15.29 12.89
C LEU A 542 -17.44 16.14 13.56
N ASN A 543 -18.26 16.86 12.79
CA ASN A 543 -19.37 17.67 13.34
C ASN A 543 -20.37 16.77 14.06
N GLU A 544 -20.82 15.70 13.41
CA GLU A 544 -21.75 14.74 13.98
C GLU A 544 -21.19 14.03 15.22
N THR A 545 -19.87 13.85 15.27
CA THR A 545 -19.17 13.34 16.46
C THR A 545 -19.29 14.32 17.64
N VAL A 546 -19.12 15.64 17.39
CA VAL A 546 -19.28 16.66 18.44
C VAL A 546 -20.74 16.78 18.87
N LEU A 547 -21.70 16.78 17.93
CA LEU A 547 -23.14 16.80 18.23
C LEU A 547 -23.57 15.61 19.12
N LEU A 548 -23.08 14.40 18.83
CA LEU A 548 -23.30 13.24 19.71
C LEU A 548 -22.75 13.46 21.12
N LEU A 549 -21.59 14.09 21.26
CA LEU A 549 -21.02 14.42 22.57
C LEU A 549 -21.82 15.52 23.30
N GLU A 550 -22.35 16.52 22.60
CA GLU A 550 -23.30 17.49 23.18
C GLU A 550 -24.58 16.80 23.68
N GLU A 551 -25.11 15.85 22.92
CA GLU A 551 -26.32 15.06 23.26
C GLU A 551 -26.17 14.05 24.41
N GLY A 552 -24.98 13.98 25.04
CA GLY A 552 -24.73 13.11 26.19
C GLY A 552 -23.86 11.90 25.91
N ALA A 553 -23.37 11.67 24.68
CA ALA A 553 -22.60 10.46 24.40
C ALA A 553 -21.26 10.42 25.15
N VAL A 554 -20.77 9.21 25.40
CA VAL A 554 -19.46 8.95 26.02
C VAL A 554 -18.41 8.82 24.91
N PRO A 555 -17.29 9.59 24.92
CA PRO A 555 -16.27 9.55 23.86
C PRO A 555 -15.76 8.14 23.55
N ASN A 556 -15.51 7.34 24.59
CA ASN A 556 -15.01 5.98 24.47
C ASN A 556 -15.99 5.02 23.75
N ASP A 557 -17.30 5.26 23.86
CA ASP A 557 -18.31 4.44 23.20
C ASP A 557 -18.43 4.81 21.72
N ILE A 558 -18.35 6.11 21.37
CA ILE A 558 -18.23 6.58 19.98
C ILE A 558 -16.99 5.98 19.33
N ASP A 559 -15.84 6.14 19.99
CA ASP A 559 -14.56 5.63 19.51
C ASP A 559 -14.57 4.11 19.31
N ARG A 560 -15.29 3.36 20.16
CA ARG A 560 -15.44 1.91 20.04
C ARG A 560 -16.36 1.54 18.88
N ALA A 561 -17.53 2.17 18.76
CA ALA A 561 -18.49 1.90 17.70
C ALA A 561 -17.90 2.15 16.30
N MET A 562 -17.15 3.24 16.12
CA MET A 562 -16.53 3.55 14.83
C MET A 562 -15.30 2.68 14.50
N ARG A 563 -14.57 2.20 15.51
CA ARG A 563 -13.54 1.15 15.31
C ARG A 563 -14.15 -0.21 14.97
N GLN A 564 -15.32 -0.54 15.51
CA GLN A 564 -16.10 -1.72 15.12
C GLN A 564 -16.79 -1.58 13.76
N PHE A 565 -17.03 -0.35 13.30
CA PHE A 565 -17.34 -0.07 11.88
C PHE A 565 -16.10 -0.27 11.01
N GLY A 566 -14.90 0.02 11.52
CA GLY A 566 -13.62 -0.32 10.89
C GLY A 566 -12.63 0.82 10.73
N PHE A 567 -12.93 2.02 11.23
CA PHE A 567 -11.99 3.14 11.17
C PHE A 567 -10.76 2.86 12.06
N PRO A 568 -9.54 3.22 11.63
CA PRO A 568 -8.32 2.94 12.38
C PRO A 568 -8.22 3.75 13.69
N VAL A 569 -8.82 4.95 13.71
CA VAL A 569 -8.92 5.85 14.85
C VAL A 569 -10.39 6.23 15.03
N GLY A 570 -10.90 6.19 16.26
CA GLY A 570 -12.25 6.67 16.55
C GLY A 570 -12.32 8.20 16.47
N PRO A 571 -13.44 8.78 16.04
CA PRO A 571 -13.47 10.18 15.59
C PRO A 571 -13.31 11.18 16.75
N ALA A 572 -13.73 10.83 17.97
CA ALA A 572 -13.51 11.71 19.12
C ALA A 572 -12.01 11.85 19.43
N ALA A 573 -11.23 10.78 19.24
CA ALA A 573 -9.78 10.87 19.34
C ALA A 573 -9.12 11.45 18.08
N LEU A 574 -9.75 11.34 16.91
CA LEU A 574 -9.26 11.95 15.68
C LEU A 574 -9.27 13.48 15.77
N ILE A 575 -10.31 14.08 16.37
CA ILE A 575 -10.37 15.51 16.70
C ILE A 575 -9.13 15.93 17.53
N ASP A 576 -8.78 15.16 18.56
CA ASP A 576 -7.61 15.43 19.39
C ASP A 576 -6.26 15.16 18.68
N GLU A 577 -6.21 14.26 17.70
CA GLU A 577 -4.99 13.94 16.94
C GLU A 577 -4.71 14.94 15.82
N VAL A 578 -5.76 15.48 15.17
CA VAL A 578 -5.67 16.60 14.22
C VAL A 578 -5.41 17.92 14.96
N GLY A 579 -6.10 18.13 16.08
CA GLY A 579 -6.06 19.34 16.89
C GLY A 579 -7.37 20.12 16.79
N ILE A 580 -7.92 20.49 17.96
CA ILE A 580 -9.21 21.21 18.07
C ILE A 580 -9.15 22.58 17.40
N ASP A 581 -8.00 23.26 17.44
CA ASP A 581 -7.78 24.54 16.76
C ASP A 581 -7.74 24.43 15.23
N VAL A 582 -7.10 23.38 14.71
CA VAL A 582 -7.13 23.08 13.27
C VAL A 582 -8.56 22.77 12.82
N GLY A 583 -9.29 21.96 13.61
CA GLY A 583 -10.70 21.66 13.36
C GLY A 583 -11.58 22.91 13.34
N ALA A 584 -11.44 23.80 14.33
CA ALA A 584 -12.18 25.07 14.39
C ALA A 584 -11.93 25.94 13.15
N HIS A 585 -10.66 26.13 12.76
CA HIS A 585 -10.31 26.91 11.58
C HIS A 585 -10.85 26.32 10.27
N VAL A 586 -10.84 24.98 10.14
CA VAL A 586 -11.48 24.30 9.00
C VAL A 586 -12.99 24.56 8.94
N TYR A 587 -13.68 24.67 10.09
CA TYR A 587 -15.09 25.09 10.12
C TYR A 587 -15.32 26.56 9.80
N GLU A 588 -14.39 27.46 10.11
CA GLU A 588 -14.50 28.86 9.68
C GLU A 588 -14.51 28.96 8.14
N GLN A 589 -13.69 28.14 7.46
CA GLN A 589 -13.63 28.08 5.99
C GLN A 589 -14.82 27.34 5.35
N LEU A 590 -15.25 26.21 5.94
CA LEU A 590 -16.29 25.33 5.37
C LEU A 590 -17.71 25.67 5.83
N GLY A 591 -17.85 26.34 6.97
CA GLY A 591 -19.11 26.60 7.65
C GLY A 591 -20.18 27.27 6.78
N PRO A 592 -19.87 28.34 6.02
CA PRO A 592 -20.85 29.00 5.15
C PRO A 592 -21.48 28.04 4.11
N MET A 593 -20.65 27.26 3.41
CA MET A 593 -21.08 26.28 2.41
C MET A 593 -21.97 25.17 3.03
N PHE A 594 -21.68 24.76 4.26
CA PHE A 594 -22.49 23.78 4.98
C PHE A 594 -23.80 24.37 5.53
N LEU A 595 -23.78 25.63 5.97
CA LEU A 595 -24.97 26.33 6.47
C LEU A 595 -26.02 26.55 5.37
N GLU A 596 -25.61 26.89 4.15
CA GLU A 596 -26.49 26.96 2.96
C GLU A 596 -27.24 25.65 2.70
N ARG A 597 -26.69 24.52 3.16
CA ARG A 597 -27.27 23.17 3.03
C ARG A 597 -27.97 22.68 4.31
N GLY A 598 -28.15 23.55 5.31
CA GLY A 598 -28.80 23.22 6.58
C GLY A 598 -27.92 22.38 7.54
N ILE A 599 -26.61 22.38 7.35
CA ILE A 599 -25.64 21.70 8.22
C ILE A 599 -24.92 22.75 9.08
N THR A 600 -25.47 23.01 10.27
CA THR A 600 -24.85 23.94 11.24
C THR A 600 -23.63 23.30 11.89
N ALA A 601 -22.50 24.03 11.93
CA ALA A 601 -21.32 23.63 12.68
C ALA A 601 -21.55 23.77 14.19
N SER A 602 -21.05 22.82 14.99
CA SER A 602 -21.06 22.93 16.45
C SER A 602 -20.08 24.00 16.94
N GLU A 603 -20.58 24.93 17.75
CA GLU A 603 -19.76 25.95 18.45
C GLU A 603 -18.80 25.34 19.49
N SER A 604 -19.03 24.09 19.92
CA SER A 604 -18.31 23.50 21.05
C SER A 604 -16.81 23.38 20.83
N LEU A 605 -16.34 23.21 19.59
CA LEU A 605 -14.90 23.24 19.28
C LEU A 605 -14.30 24.63 19.52
N GLY A 606 -15.03 25.70 19.19
CA GLY A 606 -14.65 27.08 19.49
C GLY A 606 -14.62 27.35 21.00
N ARG A 607 -15.64 26.88 21.75
CA ARG A 607 -15.67 26.99 23.22
C ARG A 607 -14.52 26.24 23.89
N LEU A 608 -14.19 25.04 23.39
CA LEU A 608 -13.04 24.26 23.85
C LEU A 608 -11.71 24.98 23.57
N LEU A 609 -11.56 25.53 22.37
CA LEU A 609 -10.38 26.30 21.98
C LEU A 609 -10.18 27.54 22.88
N ALA A 610 -11.26 28.28 23.15
CA ALA A 610 -11.25 29.44 24.05
C ALA A 610 -10.79 29.07 25.49
N GLN A 611 -11.02 27.83 25.94
CA GLN A 611 -10.54 27.30 27.22
C GLN A 611 -9.18 26.56 27.11
N GLY A 612 -8.45 26.78 26.03
CA GLY A 612 -7.10 26.27 25.80
C GLY A 612 -7.02 24.77 25.51
N TYR A 613 -8.12 24.12 25.10
CA TYR A 613 -8.06 22.72 24.63
C TYR A 613 -7.55 22.70 23.18
N LYS A 614 -6.46 21.97 22.93
CA LYS A 614 -5.87 21.82 21.58
C LYS A 614 -5.60 20.35 21.21
N GLY A 615 -6.11 19.41 22.00
CA GLY A 615 -5.97 17.98 21.77
C GLY A 615 -4.62 17.43 22.24
N LYS A 616 -4.10 16.45 21.51
CA LYS A 616 -2.90 15.68 21.86
C LYS A 616 -1.63 16.54 21.92
N LYS A 617 -1.55 17.65 21.16
CA LYS A 617 -0.34 18.49 21.08
C LYS A 617 -0.05 19.30 22.35
N ASN A 618 -1.08 19.78 23.05
CA ASN A 618 -0.93 20.35 24.40
C ASN A 618 -1.41 19.40 25.51
N LYS A 619 -1.63 18.13 25.15
CA LYS A 619 -2.07 17.02 26.01
C LYS A 619 -3.48 17.17 26.62
N LYS A 620 -4.27 18.15 26.19
CA LYS A 620 -5.57 18.55 26.76
C LYS A 620 -6.62 18.67 25.64
N GLY A 621 -7.52 17.69 25.55
CA GLY A 621 -8.54 17.57 24.51
C GLY A 621 -9.83 16.94 25.03
N ILE A 622 -10.59 16.27 24.16
CA ILE A 622 -11.70 15.38 24.55
C ILE A 622 -11.18 14.27 25.49
N TYR A 623 -9.91 13.88 25.31
CA TYR A 623 -9.18 12.98 26.20
C TYR A 623 -8.02 13.68 26.93
N ARG A 624 -7.63 13.11 28.07
CA ARG A 624 -6.41 13.43 28.81
C ARG A 624 -5.22 12.63 28.27
N TYR A 625 -4.12 13.33 27.96
CA TYR A 625 -2.86 12.73 27.49
C TYR A 625 -1.68 12.99 28.44
N ASP A 626 -1.89 13.79 29.47
CA ASP A 626 -0.98 14.07 30.58
C ASP A 626 -1.04 13.00 31.68
N LEU A 627 -2.22 12.40 31.89
CA LEU A 627 -2.45 11.39 32.92
C LEU A 627 -1.89 10.01 32.56
N LYS A 628 -1.36 9.28 33.56
CA LYS A 628 -0.99 7.86 33.42
C LYS A 628 -2.25 7.02 33.20
N LYS A 629 -2.27 6.24 32.13
CA LYS A 629 -3.39 5.35 31.74
C LYS A 629 -3.00 3.88 31.75
N LYS A 630 -3.97 3.00 32.01
CA LYS A 630 -3.83 1.56 31.74
C LYS A 630 -3.67 1.34 30.23
N LYS A 631 -2.88 0.33 29.84
CA LYS A 631 -2.58 0.03 28.43
C LYS A 631 -3.87 -0.25 27.65
N GLY A 632 -4.14 0.53 26.60
CA GLY A 632 -5.33 0.41 25.75
C GLY A 632 -6.54 1.26 26.17
N GLN A 633 -6.52 1.90 27.34
CA GLN A 633 -7.59 2.79 27.79
C GLN A 633 -7.34 4.24 27.31
N LYS A 634 -8.39 4.95 26.91
CA LYS A 634 -8.38 6.42 26.82
C LYS A 634 -9.20 6.97 28.00
N LEU A 635 -8.70 8.02 28.63
CA LEU A 635 -9.35 8.69 29.76
C LEU A 635 -10.03 9.95 29.21
N PRO A 636 -11.37 10.01 29.13
CA PRO A 636 -12.07 11.24 28.78
C PRO A 636 -11.72 12.35 29.76
N ASP A 637 -11.69 13.60 29.30
CA ASP A 637 -11.64 14.75 30.21
C ASP A 637 -13.06 15.11 30.64
N GLU A 638 -13.42 14.87 31.90
CA GLU A 638 -14.78 15.12 32.40
C GLU A 638 -15.13 16.61 32.41
N ALA A 639 -14.13 17.49 32.50
CA ALA A 639 -14.34 18.94 32.41
C ALA A 639 -14.89 19.38 31.04
N VAL A 640 -14.62 18.61 29.97
CA VAL A 640 -15.17 18.87 28.63
C VAL A 640 -16.69 18.77 28.64
N TYR A 641 -17.31 17.90 29.44
CA TYR A 641 -18.76 17.71 29.42
C TYR A 641 -19.55 18.98 29.79
N ALA A 642 -19.01 19.82 30.68
CA ALA A 642 -19.61 21.12 30.99
C ALA A 642 -19.54 22.09 29.80
N ILE A 643 -18.40 22.11 29.09
CA ILE A 643 -18.15 22.96 27.91
C ILE A 643 -19.07 22.55 26.74
N LEU A 644 -19.37 21.26 26.61
CA LEU A 644 -20.33 20.66 25.67
C LEU A 644 -21.80 20.83 26.11
N GLY A 645 -22.12 21.80 26.96
CA GLY A 645 -23.49 22.10 27.39
C GLY A 645 -24.03 21.26 28.55
N GLY A 646 -23.17 20.54 29.28
CA GLY A 646 -23.49 19.96 30.59
C GLY A 646 -24.48 18.80 30.62
N ARG A 647 -24.94 18.28 29.47
CA ARG A 647 -25.95 17.20 29.44
C ARG A 647 -25.46 15.93 30.16
N PRO A 648 -26.32 15.25 30.94
CA PRO A 648 -25.99 13.97 31.56
C PRO A 648 -25.45 12.96 30.54
N ARG A 649 -24.42 12.21 30.94
CA ARG A 649 -23.82 11.20 30.07
C ARG A 649 -24.76 9.99 29.96
N ARG A 650 -25.07 9.58 28.73
CA ARG A 650 -25.95 8.45 28.42
C ARG A 650 -25.34 7.53 27.37
N LYS A 651 -25.72 6.26 27.42
CA LYS A 651 -25.36 5.27 26.39
C LYS A 651 -26.25 5.48 25.16
N PHE A 652 -25.65 5.42 23.98
CA PHE A 652 -26.34 5.35 22.70
C PHE A 652 -26.12 3.96 22.09
N GLU A 653 -27.07 3.49 21.28
CA GLU A 653 -26.89 2.24 20.57
C GLU A 653 -25.79 2.34 19.51
N ALA A 654 -24.98 1.28 19.41
CA ALA A 654 -23.78 1.30 18.58
C ALA A 654 -24.11 1.52 17.10
N ASP A 655 -25.22 0.95 16.61
CA ASP A 655 -25.69 1.17 15.24
C ASP A 655 -26.14 2.60 14.96
N LEU A 656 -26.80 3.26 15.93
CA LEU A 656 -27.17 4.66 15.79
C LEU A 656 -25.93 5.57 15.67
N ILE A 657 -24.90 5.33 16.50
CA ILE A 657 -23.60 6.02 16.38
C ILE A 657 -22.99 5.76 15.00
N ARG A 658 -22.92 4.49 14.57
CA ARG A 658 -22.31 4.09 13.29
C ARG A 658 -23.01 4.76 12.10
N HIS A 659 -24.33 4.72 12.05
CA HIS A 659 -25.11 5.33 10.97
C HIS A 659 -24.97 6.86 10.97
N ARG A 660 -25.20 7.54 12.11
CA ARG A 660 -25.10 9.01 12.19
C ARG A 660 -23.74 9.50 11.68
N ILE A 661 -22.64 8.96 12.20
CA ILE A 661 -21.29 9.41 11.87
C ILE A 661 -20.88 9.02 10.43
N SER A 662 -21.14 7.79 9.99
CA SER A 662 -20.70 7.36 8.64
C SER A 662 -21.53 7.97 7.51
N LEU A 663 -22.84 8.10 7.66
CA LEU A 663 -23.72 8.64 6.61
C LEU A 663 -23.40 10.09 6.27
N MET A 664 -22.95 10.91 7.24
CA MET A 664 -22.52 12.29 6.98
C MET A 664 -21.33 12.38 6.02
N MET A 665 -20.29 11.55 6.20
CA MET A 665 -19.16 11.47 5.25
C MET A 665 -19.58 10.89 3.89
N ILE A 666 -20.41 9.85 3.89
CA ILE A 666 -20.86 9.16 2.67
C ILE A 666 -21.71 10.10 1.80
N ASN A 667 -22.61 10.87 2.42
CA ASN A 667 -23.45 11.86 1.73
C ASN A 667 -22.61 13.02 1.18
N GLU A 668 -21.60 13.47 1.92
CA GLU A 668 -20.73 14.53 1.40
C GLU A 668 -19.84 14.04 0.25
N ALA A 669 -19.39 12.79 0.27
CA ALA A 669 -18.70 12.19 -0.86
C ALA A 669 -19.60 12.12 -2.11
N LEU A 670 -20.86 11.72 -1.95
CA LEU A 670 -21.87 11.77 -3.02
C LEU A 670 -22.05 13.20 -3.56
N THR A 671 -22.13 14.20 -2.69
CA THR A 671 -22.25 15.60 -3.10
C THR A 671 -20.99 16.08 -3.86
N CYS A 672 -19.79 15.69 -3.42
CA CYS A 672 -18.54 16.00 -4.14
C CYS A 672 -18.51 15.39 -5.55
N LEU A 673 -19.10 14.21 -5.75
CA LEU A 673 -19.26 13.59 -7.07
C LEU A 673 -20.33 14.32 -7.90
N GLN A 674 -21.45 14.71 -7.27
CA GLN A 674 -22.55 15.44 -7.92
C GLN A 674 -22.12 16.83 -8.42
N GLU A 675 -21.29 17.54 -7.65
CA GLU A 675 -20.72 18.85 -8.01
C GLU A 675 -19.49 18.74 -8.93
N GLY A 676 -18.98 17.53 -9.19
CA GLY A 676 -17.80 17.30 -10.02
C GLY A 676 -16.48 17.76 -9.40
N ILE A 677 -16.40 17.86 -8.06
CA ILE A 677 -15.15 18.04 -7.32
C ILE A 677 -14.23 16.83 -7.54
N ILE A 678 -14.79 15.62 -7.47
CA ILE A 678 -14.15 14.40 -7.96
C ILE A 678 -14.77 14.01 -9.31
N SER A 679 -13.94 13.58 -10.26
CA SER A 679 -14.38 13.19 -11.60
C SER A 679 -15.02 11.80 -11.65
N CYS A 680 -14.66 10.90 -10.73
CA CYS A 680 -15.20 9.54 -10.70
C CYS A 680 -15.24 8.92 -9.28
N PRO A 681 -16.10 7.91 -9.06
CA PRO A 681 -16.19 7.20 -7.78
C PRO A 681 -14.89 6.52 -7.32
N ARG A 682 -14.05 6.08 -8.27
CA ARG A 682 -12.76 5.42 -8.00
C ARG A 682 -11.83 6.31 -7.20
N ASP A 683 -11.66 7.55 -7.64
CA ASP A 683 -10.72 8.50 -7.03
C ASP A 683 -11.26 8.96 -5.67
N GLY A 684 -12.58 9.10 -5.55
CA GLY A 684 -13.24 9.33 -4.26
C GLY A 684 -13.07 8.19 -3.25
N ASP A 685 -13.26 6.93 -3.68
CA ASP A 685 -13.01 5.75 -2.84
C ASP A 685 -11.56 5.72 -2.34
N ILE A 686 -10.60 5.94 -3.25
CA ILE A 686 -9.17 5.99 -2.94
C ILE A 686 -8.86 7.13 -1.96
N GLY A 687 -9.37 8.34 -2.20
CA GLY A 687 -9.15 9.50 -1.34
C GLY A 687 -9.64 9.28 0.09
N ALA A 688 -10.86 8.73 0.23
CA ALA A 688 -11.44 8.43 1.54
C ALA A 688 -10.68 7.33 2.29
N VAL A 689 -10.30 6.24 1.60
CA VAL A 689 -9.59 5.11 2.23
C VAL A 689 -8.15 5.49 2.62
N PHE A 690 -7.40 6.13 1.73
CA PHE A 690 -5.97 6.36 1.90
C PHE A 690 -5.61 7.72 2.53
N GLY A 691 -6.49 8.72 2.47
CA GLY A 691 -6.33 10.00 3.15
C GLY A 691 -6.96 10.02 4.54
N LEU A 692 -8.20 9.51 4.65
CA LEU A 692 -9.04 9.68 5.85
C LEU A 692 -9.23 8.38 6.66
N GLY A 693 -8.75 7.24 6.16
CA GLY A 693 -8.88 5.96 6.83
C GLY A 693 -10.29 5.36 6.78
N PHE A 694 -11.10 5.68 5.74
CA PHE A 694 -12.35 4.96 5.50
C PHE A 694 -12.07 3.45 5.42
N PRO A 695 -12.89 2.58 6.03
CA PRO A 695 -12.51 1.18 6.24
C PRO A 695 -12.16 0.41 4.93
N PRO A 696 -10.90 -0.04 4.73
CA PRO A 696 -10.46 -0.65 3.46
C PRO A 696 -11.26 -1.88 3.02
N PHE A 697 -11.70 -2.74 3.95
CA PHE A 697 -12.54 -3.90 3.66
C PHE A 697 -13.98 -3.54 3.22
N GLN A 698 -14.30 -2.24 3.17
CA GLN A 698 -15.55 -1.70 2.62
C GLN A 698 -15.34 -0.98 1.28
N GLY A 699 -14.10 -0.91 0.78
CA GLY A 699 -13.73 -0.39 -0.54
C GLY A 699 -13.68 1.13 -0.69
N GLY A 700 -14.41 1.87 0.15
CA GLY A 700 -14.59 3.32 0.08
C GLY A 700 -16.08 3.70 0.16
N PRO A 701 -16.45 4.99 0.30
CA PRO A 701 -17.84 5.41 0.42
C PRO A 701 -18.74 4.95 -0.73
N PHE A 702 -18.26 4.96 -1.98
CA PHE A 702 -19.05 4.58 -3.15
C PHE A 702 -19.19 3.06 -3.26
N SER A 703 -18.07 2.34 -3.07
CA SER A 703 -18.07 0.87 -2.99
C SER A 703 -18.96 0.35 -1.84
N TYR A 704 -19.00 1.07 -0.72
CA TYR A 704 -19.86 0.76 0.42
C TYR A 704 -21.35 0.87 0.07
N ILE A 705 -21.76 1.97 -0.59
CA ILE A 705 -23.16 2.17 -1.00
C ILE A 705 -23.62 1.04 -1.91
N ASP A 706 -22.83 0.69 -2.94
CA ASP A 706 -23.18 -0.37 -3.88
C ASP A 706 -23.24 -1.76 -3.22
N ARG A 707 -22.38 -2.01 -2.23
CA ARG A 707 -22.36 -3.28 -1.48
C ARG A 707 -23.56 -3.42 -0.51
N VAL A 708 -23.98 -2.33 0.13
CA VAL A 708 -25.16 -2.32 1.02
C VAL A 708 -26.46 -2.32 0.20
N GLY A 709 -26.44 -1.61 -0.92
CA GLY A 709 -27.56 -1.35 -1.83
C GLY A 709 -27.97 0.13 -1.75
N PRO A 710 -27.93 0.91 -2.87
CA PRO A 710 -28.28 2.33 -2.88
C PRO A 710 -29.64 2.64 -2.26
N ALA A 711 -30.66 1.81 -2.51
CA ALA A 711 -32.00 1.98 -1.95
C ALA A 711 -32.05 1.85 -0.43
N LYS A 712 -31.20 1.00 0.18
CA LYS A 712 -31.12 0.87 1.64
C LYS A 712 -30.41 2.07 2.27
N ILE A 713 -29.35 2.57 1.63
CA ILE A 713 -28.68 3.80 2.09
C ILE A 713 -29.64 4.98 2.00
N LEU A 714 -30.40 5.12 0.90
CA LEU A 714 -31.41 6.17 0.77
C LEU A 714 -32.46 6.09 1.89
N ALA A 715 -33.04 4.92 2.14
CA ALA A 715 -34.03 4.74 3.20
C ALA A 715 -33.47 5.04 4.60
N LEU A 716 -32.23 4.63 4.89
CA LEU A 716 -31.54 4.98 6.15
C LEU A 716 -31.31 6.49 6.28
N MET A 717 -30.95 7.18 5.19
CA MET A 717 -30.76 8.62 5.19
C MET A 717 -32.07 9.39 5.37
N GLU A 718 -33.16 8.95 4.73
CA GLU A 718 -34.49 9.55 4.88
C GLU A 718 -35.08 9.33 6.29
N ASP A 719 -34.79 8.20 6.93
CA ASP A 719 -35.13 7.95 8.33
C ASP A 719 -34.30 8.85 9.27
N MET A 720 -33.00 9.00 9.02
CA MET A 720 -32.17 9.96 9.77
C MET A 720 -32.60 11.42 9.53
N GLU A 721 -33.03 11.82 8.32
CA GLU A 721 -33.56 13.18 8.07
C GLU A 721 -34.82 13.44 8.92
N LYS A 722 -35.70 12.45 9.09
CA LYS A 722 -36.89 12.55 9.97
C LYS A 722 -36.53 12.62 11.46
N GLN A 723 -35.59 11.80 11.91
CA GLN A 723 -35.26 11.68 13.35
C GLN A 723 -34.28 12.74 13.84
N GLN A 724 -33.38 13.21 12.98
CA GLN A 724 -32.25 14.07 13.33
C GLN A 724 -32.28 15.43 12.62
N GLY A 725 -33.09 15.59 11.56
CA GLY A 725 -33.27 16.84 10.83
C GLY A 725 -32.46 16.95 9.53
N GLN A 726 -32.60 18.10 8.87
CA GLN A 726 -32.23 18.32 7.45
C GLN A 726 -30.77 18.04 7.09
N ARG A 727 -29.84 18.00 8.06
CA ARG A 727 -28.41 17.68 7.80
C ARG A 727 -28.19 16.28 7.21
N PHE A 728 -29.14 15.36 7.40
CA PHE A 728 -29.14 14.03 6.80
C PHE A 728 -29.86 13.94 5.44
N ARG A 729 -30.27 15.08 4.84
CA ARG A 729 -30.93 15.08 3.53
C ARG A 729 -30.08 14.35 2.49
N PRO A 730 -30.59 13.29 1.83
CA PRO A 730 -29.81 12.53 0.86
C PRO A 730 -29.49 13.38 -0.38
N ALA A 731 -28.24 13.34 -0.83
CA ALA A 731 -27.78 13.94 -2.08
C ALA A 731 -28.62 13.45 -3.27
N GLN A 732 -28.85 14.33 -4.25
CA GLN A 732 -29.75 14.06 -5.36
C GLN A 732 -29.25 12.90 -6.24
N ILE A 733 -27.93 12.80 -6.44
CA ILE A 733 -27.28 11.68 -7.14
C ILE A 733 -27.62 10.30 -6.56
N LEU A 734 -27.85 10.18 -5.25
CA LEU A 734 -28.27 8.91 -4.62
C LEU A 734 -29.73 8.58 -4.98
N LYS A 735 -30.62 9.58 -4.95
CA LYS A 735 -32.02 9.43 -5.35
C LYS A 735 -32.14 9.02 -6.81
N ASP A 736 -31.33 9.61 -7.68
CA ASP A 736 -31.33 9.31 -9.12
C ASP A 736 -30.67 7.95 -9.44
N THR A 737 -29.66 7.55 -8.66
CA THR A 737 -29.12 6.18 -8.69
C THR A 737 -30.21 5.16 -8.38
N VAL A 738 -30.97 5.36 -7.31
CA VAL A 738 -32.06 4.45 -6.91
C VAL A 738 -33.15 4.39 -7.98
N LYS A 739 -33.58 5.53 -8.54
CA LYS A 739 -34.55 5.57 -9.64
C LYS A 739 -34.09 4.84 -10.91
N THR A 740 -32.79 4.89 -11.22
CA THR A 740 -32.23 4.28 -12.44
C THR A 740 -31.79 2.82 -12.26
N GLY A 741 -31.76 2.31 -11.03
CA GLY A 741 -31.31 0.94 -10.72
C GLY A 741 -29.82 0.68 -10.99
N LYS A 742 -29.04 1.73 -11.28
CA LYS A 742 -27.60 1.62 -11.57
C LYS A 742 -26.77 1.56 -10.29
N LYS A 743 -25.54 1.07 -10.41
CA LYS A 743 -24.50 1.19 -9.37
C LYS A 743 -23.87 2.58 -9.42
N ILE A 744 -23.45 3.12 -8.27
CA ILE A 744 -22.75 4.42 -8.21
C ILE A 744 -21.31 4.27 -8.71
N SER A 745 -20.66 3.14 -8.42
CA SER A 745 -19.31 2.81 -8.90
C SER A 745 -19.24 2.33 -10.35
N ALA A 746 -20.37 2.27 -11.07
CA ALA A 746 -20.35 2.06 -12.52
C ALA A 746 -19.76 3.30 -13.18
N GLU A 747 -18.52 3.20 -13.68
CA GLU A 747 -17.87 4.28 -14.42
C GLU A 747 -18.72 4.67 -15.63
N LYS A 748 -18.80 5.99 -15.91
CA LYS A 748 -19.42 6.57 -17.11
C LYS A 748 -18.37 6.75 -18.20
#